data_AF-A0A7S1AQ30-F1
#
_entry.id   AF-A0A7S1AQ30-F1
#
_cell.length_a   1.000
_cell.length_b   1.000
_cell.length_c   1.000
_cell.angle_alpha   90.00
_cell.angle_beta   90.00
_cell.angle_gamma   90.00
#
_symmetry.space_group_name_H-M   'P 1'
#
loop_
_entity.id
_entity.type
_entity.pdbx_description
1 polymer ?
#
loop_
_entity_poly.entity_id
_entity_poly.type
_entity_poly.pdbx_seq_one_letter_code
_entity_poly.pdbx_strand_id
1 'polypeptide(L)'
;MRWVPVAVVLSGFHLGPVALGQPQGQPQKIQPPKWLSDEGKDLFTEVNDEEHWFGNAACDGREKLLKAMAGKSEKDSADHRVRVLLHLGLCEYRKGNYKKSGQRIDSAIGEMNVPSEDVLMKNPPMAPIPLMKQAAIAMQNHELTQAGTALRRTREVIDRNLRKTLKMLHKQLEQQGSVPPLEMLIAEIPGFGYTGDLMPNLVMQVPQLKQDLQWMELVEAALDNSDKLLAQVDASVPAKRSRLSVSKSQSKAGSLLYVRTLATGPLHTAKASLAAQQLIDLGVTKAFVKEGASKEKSASLLAHTREGGGCKQFPKTCEKLDKVEDVKSNGFGDTRVLVVKAGKKQELDLCNTNANVGILVAATEGAKVSVGSSGEEAVLEAGTPTVVDFCQKVVIEASEATPVLFAQAWHPEFAAVERSGELRARSEAFGLSEDEVKAATKVVNDYAKKSWDKVAKAWRQNSPLISDIKSSLKAEAEALQQQQEAAAEEARRMDEANDETRKKNLEELERKRADKRKAEELAEAKRLEHKRKLEMERANRDPWLNAPEVLAAEQNLADLKEARRDANAKLEFDLSTQLTKDISAAERQVKKVIKQAKKTYKKAAKESQGDGVQQPVNDHAEELAKLKAELEEVSKKKVAASDAEEYKEAKRLKQEESKLQEQISKLEL
;
A
#
# COMPACT_ATOMS: atom_id res chain seq x y z
N MET A 1 -42.81 -5.46 16.18
CA MET A 1 -41.78 -5.61 15.13
C MET A 1 -41.92 -7.01 14.54
N ARG A 2 -42.45 -7.13 13.31
CA ARG A 2 -42.61 -8.42 12.63
C ARG A 2 -41.26 -8.84 12.06
N TRP A 3 -40.76 -9.99 12.48
CA TRP A 3 -39.63 -10.67 11.85
C TRP A 3 -40.01 -11.04 10.42
N VAL A 4 -39.46 -10.30 9.45
CA VAL A 4 -39.48 -10.72 8.05
C VAL A 4 -38.39 -11.79 7.92
N PRO A 5 -38.70 -13.00 7.42
CA PRO A 5 -37.69 -14.03 7.22
C PRO A 5 -36.63 -13.52 6.23
N VAL A 6 -35.37 -13.52 6.68
CA VAL A 6 -34.17 -13.19 5.90
C VAL A 6 -33.97 -14.28 4.85
N ALA A 7 -34.73 -14.21 3.75
CA ALA A 7 -34.64 -15.11 2.61
C ALA A 7 -34.17 -14.38 1.33
N VAL A 8 -33.64 -13.16 1.47
CA VAL A 8 -33.19 -12.33 0.34
C VAL A 8 -31.73 -11.96 0.56
N VAL A 9 -30.92 -12.07 -0.49
CA VAL A 9 -29.47 -11.71 -0.62
C VAL A 9 -28.45 -12.80 -0.22
N LEU A 10 -28.64 -14.05 -0.65
CA LEU A 10 -27.53 -15.05 -0.73
C LEU A 10 -27.32 -15.61 -2.15
N SER A 11 -28.16 -15.23 -3.10
CA SER A 11 -28.05 -15.55 -4.53
C SER A 11 -27.00 -14.72 -5.27
N GLY A 12 -26.36 -13.73 -4.63
CA GLY A 12 -25.28 -12.93 -5.24
C GLY A 12 -23.94 -13.68 -5.34
N PHE A 13 -23.72 -14.69 -4.49
CA PHE A 13 -22.57 -15.59 -4.53
C PHE A 13 -22.93 -17.01 -4.99
N HIS A 14 -24.21 -17.31 -5.13
CA HIS A 14 -24.73 -18.40 -5.93
C HIS A 14 -25.53 -17.79 -7.07
N LEU A 15 -24.83 -17.43 -8.15
CA LEU A 15 -25.49 -17.35 -9.45
C LEU A 15 -26.37 -18.60 -9.55
N GLY A 16 -27.65 -18.41 -9.89
CA GLY A 16 -28.61 -19.51 -10.06
C GLY A 16 -28.05 -20.60 -10.97
N PRO A 17 -28.73 -21.76 -11.10
CA PRO A 17 -28.23 -22.92 -11.85
C PRO A 17 -27.57 -22.44 -13.14
N VAL A 18 -26.25 -22.62 -13.21
CA VAL A 18 -25.41 -22.06 -14.26
C VAL A 18 -26.04 -22.48 -15.58
N ALA A 19 -26.68 -21.55 -16.28
CA ALA A 19 -27.31 -21.82 -17.57
C ALA A 19 -26.18 -21.94 -18.60
N LEU A 20 -25.49 -23.08 -18.59
CA LEU A 20 -24.44 -23.47 -19.56
C LEU A 20 -25.05 -23.93 -20.89
N GLY A 21 -26.13 -23.27 -21.32
CA GLY A 21 -26.76 -23.50 -22.62
C GLY A 21 -26.12 -22.73 -23.77
N GLN A 22 -24.99 -22.05 -23.55
CA GLN A 22 -24.27 -21.36 -24.62
C GLN A 22 -23.30 -22.30 -25.34
N PRO A 23 -23.14 -22.15 -26.67
CA PRO A 23 -22.28 -23.00 -27.48
C PRO A 23 -20.83 -22.98 -26.98
N GLN A 24 -20.17 -24.14 -27.05
CA GLN A 24 -18.75 -24.31 -26.74
C GLN A 24 -17.92 -23.20 -27.43
N GLY A 25 -17.14 -22.44 -26.65
CA GLY A 25 -16.11 -21.53 -27.16
C GLY A 25 -16.32 -20.03 -26.89
N GLN A 26 -17.45 -19.59 -26.32
CA GLN A 26 -17.60 -18.19 -25.87
C GLN A 26 -17.40 -18.06 -24.36
N PRO A 27 -16.48 -17.20 -23.87
CA PRO A 27 -16.28 -16.97 -22.45
C PRO A 27 -17.54 -16.37 -21.84
N GLN A 28 -18.03 -16.93 -20.73
CA GLN A 28 -19.11 -16.33 -19.96
C GLN A 28 -18.61 -15.02 -19.34
N LYS A 29 -18.91 -13.88 -19.95
CA LYS A 29 -18.57 -12.58 -19.36
C LYS A 29 -19.61 -12.16 -18.34
N ILE A 30 -19.15 -11.70 -17.17
CA ILE A 30 -20.02 -11.04 -16.21
C ILE A 30 -20.44 -9.70 -16.85
N GLN A 31 -21.74 -9.54 -17.11
CA GLN A 31 -22.25 -8.32 -17.73
C GLN A 31 -22.16 -7.15 -16.74
N PRO A 32 -21.75 -5.95 -17.19
CA PRO A 32 -21.75 -4.79 -16.32
C PRO A 32 -23.19 -4.43 -15.92
N PRO A 33 -23.43 -4.04 -14.65
CA PRO A 33 -24.74 -3.60 -14.20
C PRO A 33 -25.30 -2.47 -15.06
N LYS A 34 -26.61 -2.54 -15.37
CA LYS A 34 -27.28 -1.55 -16.23
C LYS A 34 -27.29 -0.14 -15.63
N TRP A 35 -27.21 -0.03 -14.30
CA TRP A 35 -27.27 1.22 -13.55
C TRP A 35 -25.92 1.95 -13.44
N LEU A 36 -24.82 1.33 -13.88
CA LEU A 36 -23.54 2.02 -14.02
C LEU A 36 -23.61 3.03 -15.17
N SER A 37 -22.87 4.14 -15.04
CA SER A 37 -22.58 5.02 -16.17
C SER A 37 -21.78 4.26 -17.23
N ASP A 38 -21.70 4.79 -18.45
CA ASP A 38 -20.91 4.13 -19.51
C ASP A 38 -19.43 4.02 -19.12
N GLU A 39 -18.85 5.08 -18.53
CA GLU A 39 -17.51 5.02 -17.91
C GLU A 39 -17.42 3.92 -16.82
N GLY A 40 -18.45 3.78 -15.99
CA GLY A 40 -18.50 2.73 -14.97
C GLY A 40 -18.60 1.32 -15.56
N LYS A 41 -19.30 1.14 -16.69
CA LYS A 41 -19.37 -0.12 -17.43
C LYS A 41 -18.03 -0.45 -18.08
N ASP A 42 -17.34 0.55 -18.62
CA ASP A 42 -16.00 0.37 -19.20
C ASP A 42 -15.00 -0.05 -18.13
N LEU A 43 -14.98 0.64 -16.99
CA LEU A 43 -14.16 0.25 -15.83
C LEU A 43 -14.50 -1.15 -15.30
N PHE A 44 -15.79 -1.52 -15.30
CA PHE A 44 -16.21 -2.86 -14.88
C PHE A 44 -15.71 -3.93 -15.85
N THR A 45 -15.80 -3.70 -17.15
CA THR A 45 -15.30 -4.62 -18.17
C THR A 45 -13.77 -4.73 -18.09
N GLU A 46 -13.07 -3.60 -18.00
CA GLU A 46 -11.60 -3.55 -17.86
C GLU A 46 -11.13 -4.41 -16.68
N VAL A 47 -11.70 -4.17 -15.49
CA VAL A 47 -11.35 -4.91 -14.27
C VAL A 47 -11.62 -6.41 -14.35
N ASN A 48 -12.67 -6.84 -15.06
CA ASN A 48 -13.02 -8.26 -15.18
C ASN A 48 -12.28 -8.97 -16.34
N ASP A 49 -11.85 -8.24 -17.35
CA ASP A 49 -11.06 -8.79 -18.46
C ASP A 49 -9.56 -8.89 -18.11
N GLU A 50 -9.10 -8.20 -17.05
CA GLU A 50 -7.73 -8.29 -16.52
C GLU A 50 -7.27 -9.74 -16.28
N GLU A 51 -6.09 -10.10 -16.80
CA GLU A 51 -5.52 -11.43 -16.66
C GLU A 51 -5.18 -11.71 -15.19
N HIS A 52 -4.53 -10.75 -14.54
CA HIS A 52 -4.17 -10.81 -13.12
C HIS A 52 -5.22 -10.05 -12.29
N TRP A 53 -6.18 -10.79 -11.74
CA TRP A 53 -7.30 -10.28 -10.97
C TRP A 53 -6.89 -9.41 -9.79
N PHE A 54 -5.74 -9.72 -9.17
CA PHE A 54 -5.18 -8.95 -8.07
C PHE A 54 -3.96 -8.13 -8.48
N GLY A 55 -3.66 -7.95 -9.78
CA GLY A 55 -2.56 -7.11 -10.27
C GLY A 55 -2.73 -5.62 -9.92
N ASN A 56 -1.66 -4.82 -10.03
CA ASN A 56 -1.72 -3.39 -9.67
C ASN A 56 -2.76 -2.62 -10.50
N ALA A 57 -2.79 -2.81 -11.82
CA ALA A 57 -3.77 -2.20 -12.71
C ALA A 57 -5.20 -2.58 -12.31
N ALA A 58 -5.48 -3.88 -12.11
CA ALA A 58 -6.78 -4.37 -11.68
C ALA A 58 -7.20 -3.82 -10.30
N CYS A 59 -6.26 -3.64 -9.37
CA CYS A 59 -6.54 -3.04 -8.06
C CYS A 59 -6.88 -1.54 -8.18
N ASP A 60 -6.15 -0.80 -9.00
CA ASP A 60 -6.37 0.65 -9.19
C ASP A 60 -7.67 0.89 -9.97
N GLY A 61 -7.97 0.05 -10.96
CA GLY A 61 -9.24 0.02 -11.68
C GLY A 61 -10.43 -0.22 -10.75
N ARG A 62 -10.29 -1.14 -9.78
CA ARG A 62 -11.32 -1.37 -8.75
C ARG A 62 -11.54 -0.17 -7.83
N GLU A 63 -10.49 0.58 -7.50
CA GLU A 63 -10.61 1.80 -6.67
C GLU A 63 -11.42 2.87 -7.43
N LYS A 64 -11.19 3.01 -8.76
CA LYS A 64 -11.99 3.89 -9.64
C LYS A 64 -13.43 3.39 -9.78
N LEU A 65 -13.62 2.09 -10.03
CA LEU A 65 -14.92 1.47 -10.16
C LEU A 65 -15.76 1.63 -8.89
N LEU A 66 -15.16 1.47 -7.70
CA LEU A 66 -15.85 1.69 -6.43
C LEU A 66 -16.38 3.12 -6.31
N LYS A 67 -15.62 4.12 -6.78
CA LYS A 67 -16.06 5.53 -6.82
C LYS A 67 -17.23 5.71 -7.80
N ALA A 68 -17.19 5.07 -8.97
CA ALA A 68 -18.28 5.10 -9.94
C ALA A 68 -19.58 4.43 -9.42
N MET A 69 -19.45 3.48 -8.50
CA MET A 69 -20.58 2.82 -7.81
C MET A 69 -21.16 3.63 -6.64
N ALA A 70 -20.50 4.71 -6.21
CA ALA A 70 -20.92 5.48 -5.04
C ALA A 70 -22.29 6.15 -5.27
N GLY A 71 -23.14 6.13 -4.23
CA GLY A 71 -24.47 6.75 -4.27
C GLY A 71 -25.52 6.00 -5.09
N LYS A 72 -25.22 4.80 -5.61
CA LYS A 72 -26.18 3.96 -6.33
C LYS A 72 -26.90 3.02 -5.36
N SER A 73 -28.24 3.01 -5.38
CA SER A 73 -29.09 2.25 -4.45
C SER A 73 -29.99 1.21 -5.13
N GLU A 74 -29.60 0.75 -6.32
CA GLU A 74 -30.33 -0.31 -7.03
C GLU A 74 -30.28 -1.65 -6.29
N LYS A 75 -31.26 -2.52 -6.55
CA LYS A 75 -31.46 -3.79 -5.81
C LYS A 75 -30.23 -4.70 -5.78
N ASP A 76 -29.42 -4.71 -6.85
CA ASP A 76 -28.20 -5.51 -7.01
C ASP A 76 -26.91 -4.71 -6.75
N SER A 77 -27.01 -3.40 -6.48
CA SER A 77 -25.83 -2.53 -6.30
C SER A 77 -24.94 -2.96 -5.12
N ALA A 78 -25.55 -3.44 -4.04
CA ALA A 78 -24.84 -3.96 -2.87
C ALA A 78 -23.97 -5.18 -3.23
N ASP A 79 -24.52 -6.15 -3.97
CA ASP A 79 -23.78 -7.37 -4.37
C ASP A 79 -22.53 -7.04 -5.20
N HIS A 80 -22.62 -6.05 -6.09
CA HIS A 80 -21.46 -5.58 -6.87
C HIS A 80 -20.45 -4.83 -6.00
N ARG A 81 -20.88 -3.97 -5.08
CA ARG A 81 -19.99 -3.28 -4.13
C ARG A 81 -19.27 -4.25 -3.21
N VAL A 82 -19.96 -5.29 -2.70
CA VAL A 82 -19.36 -6.36 -1.90
C VAL A 82 -18.16 -6.98 -2.63
N ARG A 83 -18.34 -7.36 -3.90
CA ARG A 83 -17.28 -7.98 -4.71
C ARG A 83 -16.07 -7.04 -4.88
N VAL A 84 -16.32 -5.78 -5.24
CA VAL A 84 -15.26 -4.78 -5.44
C VAL A 84 -14.52 -4.50 -4.13
N LEU A 85 -15.23 -4.30 -3.02
CA LEU A 85 -14.64 -4.06 -1.70
C LEU A 85 -13.82 -5.24 -1.19
N LEU A 86 -14.32 -6.47 -1.38
CA LEU A 86 -13.59 -7.68 -1.02
C LEU A 86 -12.29 -7.79 -1.82
N HIS A 87 -12.35 -7.62 -3.14
CA HIS A 87 -11.14 -7.68 -3.99
C HIS A 87 -10.15 -6.57 -3.64
N LEU A 88 -10.61 -5.35 -3.36
CA LEU A 88 -9.75 -4.28 -2.84
C LEU A 88 -9.13 -4.66 -1.49
N GLY A 89 -9.88 -5.31 -0.60
CA GLY A 89 -9.34 -5.85 0.65
C GLY A 89 -8.19 -6.83 0.43
N LEU A 90 -8.32 -7.74 -0.53
CA LEU A 90 -7.26 -8.68 -0.91
C LEU A 90 -6.07 -7.96 -1.58
N CYS A 91 -6.32 -6.98 -2.44
CA CYS A 91 -5.28 -6.12 -3.02
C CYS A 91 -4.44 -5.43 -1.94
N GLU A 92 -5.08 -4.84 -0.94
CA GLU A 92 -4.38 -4.17 0.16
C GLU A 92 -3.64 -5.17 1.06
N TYR A 93 -4.20 -6.37 1.26
CA TYR A 93 -3.51 -7.44 1.99
C TYR A 93 -2.18 -7.79 1.31
N ARG A 94 -2.23 -7.98 -0.02
CA ARG A 94 -1.06 -8.29 -0.84
C ARG A 94 -0.01 -7.17 -0.82
N LYS A 95 -0.46 -5.90 -0.77
CA LYS A 95 0.41 -4.72 -0.64
C LYS A 95 1.03 -4.56 0.77
N GLY A 96 0.63 -5.38 1.75
CA GLY A 96 1.06 -5.23 3.15
C GLY A 96 0.29 -4.16 3.94
N ASN A 97 -0.73 -3.55 3.33
CA ASN A 97 -1.57 -2.52 3.96
C ASN A 97 -2.67 -3.16 4.80
N TYR A 98 -2.29 -3.93 5.83
CA TYR A 98 -3.21 -4.79 6.58
C TYR A 98 -4.37 -4.03 7.24
N LYS A 99 -4.14 -2.81 7.73
CA LYS A 99 -5.21 -1.95 8.28
C LYS A 99 -6.26 -1.60 7.22
N LYS A 100 -5.84 -1.15 6.03
CA LYS A 100 -6.75 -0.80 4.92
C LYS A 100 -7.44 -2.05 4.38
N SER A 101 -6.72 -3.17 4.31
CA SER A 101 -7.29 -4.49 3.98
C SER A 101 -8.45 -4.87 4.90
N GLY A 102 -8.22 -4.83 6.22
CA GLY A 102 -9.26 -5.11 7.22
C GLY A 102 -10.47 -4.21 7.07
N GLN A 103 -10.28 -2.90 6.88
CA GLN A 103 -11.36 -1.93 6.66
C GLN A 103 -12.17 -2.19 5.39
N ARG A 104 -11.51 -2.56 4.29
CA ARG A 104 -12.17 -2.89 3.02
C ARG A 104 -13.01 -4.16 3.13
N ILE A 105 -12.47 -5.20 3.78
CA ILE A 105 -13.21 -6.46 4.01
C ILE A 105 -14.37 -6.22 4.97
N ASP A 106 -14.19 -5.43 6.02
CA ASP A 106 -15.25 -5.06 6.94
C ASP A 106 -16.38 -4.29 6.25
N SER A 107 -16.03 -3.34 5.37
CA SER A 107 -17.01 -2.64 4.52
C SER A 107 -17.76 -3.61 3.61
N ALA A 108 -17.08 -4.62 3.04
CA ALA A 108 -17.72 -5.65 2.24
C ALA A 108 -18.72 -6.49 3.06
N ILE A 109 -18.35 -6.86 4.30
CA ILE A 109 -19.26 -7.59 5.22
C ILE A 109 -20.48 -6.72 5.55
N GLY A 110 -20.28 -5.42 5.79
CA GLY A 110 -21.37 -4.46 6.03
C GLY A 110 -22.38 -4.39 4.87
N GLU A 111 -21.89 -4.39 3.63
CA GLU A 111 -22.75 -4.38 2.43
C GLU A 111 -23.54 -5.69 2.23
N MET A 112 -23.08 -6.83 2.75
CA MET A 112 -23.82 -8.10 2.68
C MET A 112 -25.06 -8.13 3.59
N ASN A 113 -25.19 -7.16 4.51
CA ASN A 113 -26.29 -7.08 5.47
C ASN A 113 -26.51 -8.39 6.26
N VAL A 114 -25.41 -9.09 6.62
CA VAL A 114 -25.47 -10.31 7.42
C VAL A 114 -25.56 -9.99 8.92
N PRO A 115 -26.35 -10.75 9.71
CA PRO A 115 -26.52 -10.46 11.15
C PRO A 115 -25.22 -10.56 11.97
N SER A 116 -24.30 -11.43 11.56
CA SER A 116 -22.99 -11.59 12.21
C SER A 116 -22.00 -12.32 11.30
N GLU A 117 -20.71 -12.18 11.59
CA GLU A 117 -19.65 -12.94 10.92
C GLU A 117 -19.77 -14.46 11.11
N ASP A 118 -20.39 -14.91 12.22
CA ASP A 118 -20.63 -16.34 12.46
C ASP A 118 -21.51 -16.96 11.38
N VAL A 119 -22.43 -16.18 10.81
CA VAL A 119 -23.27 -16.64 9.68
C VAL A 119 -22.40 -16.88 8.44
N LEU A 120 -21.44 -15.98 8.18
CA LEU A 120 -20.48 -16.14 7.08
C LEU A 120 -19.57 -17.35 7.31
N MET A 121 -19.06 -17.53 8.54
CA MET A 121 -18.22 -18.67 8.92
C MET A 121 -18.91 -20.02 8.79
N LYS A 122 -20.24 -20.07 9.01
CA LYS A 122 -21.06 -21.28 8.82
C LYS A 122 -21.36 -21.57 7.35
N ASN A 123 -21.18 -20.60 6.45
CA ASN A 123 -21.42 -20.74 5.02
C ASN A 123 -20.07 -20.96 4.29
N PRO A 124 -19.71 -22.19 3.86
CA PRO A 124 -18.36 -22.48 3.37
C PRO A 124 -17.87 -21.59 2.20
N PRO A 125 -18.70 -21.25 1.18
CA PRO A 125 -18.36 -20.23 0.18
C PRO A 125 -17.95 -18.85 0.73
N MET A 126 -18.50 -18.44 1.86
CA MET A 126 -18.30 -17.10 2.43
C MET A 126 -17.26 -17.07 3.55
N ALA A 127 -17.02 -18.19 4.21
CA ALA A 127 -16.07 -18.29 5.32
C ALA A 127 -14.65 -17.75 5.03
N PRO A 128 -14.11 -17.78 3.78
CA PRO A 128 -12.84 -17.11 3.47
C PRO A 128 -12.82 -15.61 3.78
N ILE A 129 -13.96 -14.93 3.72
CA ILE A 129 -14.07 -13.46 3.89
C ILE A 129 -13.70 -13.03 5.32
N PRO A 130 -14.43 -13.47 6.38
CA PRO A 130 -14.05 -13.16 7.75
C PRO A 130 -12.68 -13.75 8.15
N LEU A 131 -12.25 -14.89 7.57
CA LEU A 131 -10.91 -15.42 7.84
C LEU A 131 -9.79 -14.52 7.29
N MET A 132 -9.97 -13.94 6.10
CA MET A 132 -9.02 -12.94 5.56
C MET A 132 -9.02 -11.66 6.39
N LYS A 133 -10.18 -11.23 6.92
CA LYS A 133 -10.25 -10.12 7.89
C LYS A 133 -9.46 -10.44 9.16
N GLN A 134 -9.62 -11.64 9.73
CA GLN A 134 -8.85 -12.09 10.89
C GLN A 134 -7.34 -12.10 10.61
N ALA A 135 -6.94 -12.58 9.44
CA ALA A 135 -5.53 -12.56 9.03
C ALA A 135 -4.99 -11.12 8.93
N ALA A 136 -5.78 -10.19 8.38
CA ALA A 136 -5.37 -8.78 8.26
C ALA A 136 -5.21 -8.12 9.63
N ILE A 137 -6.17 -8.32 10.54
CA ILE A 137 -6.11 -7.78 11.91
C ILE A 137 -4.92 -8.36 12.67
N ALA A 138 -4.67 -9.67 12.56
CA ALA A 138 -3.53 -10.31 13.20
C ALA A 138 -2.19 -9.75 12.68
N MET A 139 -2.03 -9.61 11.36
CA MET A 139 -0.83 -9.00 10.78
C MET A 139 -0.65 -7.54 11.19
N GLN A 140 -1.74 -6.76 11.25
CA GLN A 140 -1.72 -5.38 11.76
C GLN A 140 -1.20 -5.32 13.21
N ASN A 141 -1.51 -6.34 14.01
CA ASN A 141 -1.09 -6.43 15.42
C ASN A 141 0.25 -7.16 15.61
N HIS A 142 0.96 -7.49 14.53
CA HIS A 142 2.21 -8.27 14.53
C HIS A 142 2.06 -9.69 15.11
N GLU A 143 0.86 -10.27 15.02
CA GLU A 143 0.53 -11.60 15.54
C GLU A 143 0.65 -12.66 14.45
N LEU A 144 1.89 -12.87 13.99
CA LEU A 144 2.22 -13.69 12.81
C LEU A 144 1.58 -15.09 12.82
N THR A 145 1.63 -15.81 13.94
CA THR A 145 1.10 -17.18 14.00
C THR A 145 -0.43 -17.20 13.92
N GLN A 146 -1.11 -16.18 14.45
CA GLN A 146 -2.56 -16.03 14.35
C GLN A 146 -2.97 -15.74 12.90
N ALA A 147 -2.24 -14.85 12.23
CA ALA A 147 -2.42 -14.60 10.81
C ALA A 147 -2.20 -15.87 9.99
N GLY A 148 -1.12 -16.61 10.29
CA GLY A 148 -0.82 -17.91 9.71
C GLY A 148 -1.97 -18.90 9.85
N THR A 149 -2.51 -19.09 11.07
CA THR A 149 -3.68 -19.94 11.32
C THR A 149 -4.90 -19.49 10.50
N ALA A 150 -5.20 -18.19 10.45
CA ALA A 150 -6.33 -17.68 9.68
C ALA A 150 -6.16 -17.95 8.18
N LEU A 151 -4.97 -17.69 7.63
CA LEU A 151 -4.62 -17.96 6.22
C LEU A 151 -4.71 -19.46 5.87
N ARG A 152 -4.19 -20.35 6.72
CA ARG A 152 -4.30 -21.81 6.50
C ARG A 152 -5.75 -22.26 6.52
N ARG A 153 -6.57 -21.73 7.43
CA ARG A 153 -8.02 -21.99 7.44
C ARG A 153 -8.70 -21.47 6.17
N THR A 154 -8.33 -20.27 5.70
CA THR A 154 -8.82 -19.72 4.42
C THR A 154 -8.50 -20.67 3.27
N ARG A 155 -7.24 -21.10 3.17
CA ARG A 155 -6.77 -22.06 2.16
C ARG A 155 -7.57 -23.36 2.18
N GLU A 156 -7.73 -23.98 3.36
CA GLU A 156 -8.49 -25.23 3.50
C GLU A 156 -9.95 -25.10 3.05
N VAL A 157 -10.58 -23.95 3.34
CA VAL A 157 -11.95 -23.71 2.92
C VAL A 157 -12.03 -23.47 1.41
N ILE A 158 -11.11 -22.69 0.83
CA ILE A 158 -11.06 -22.46 -0.62
C ILE A 158 -10.81 -23.76 -1.37
N ASP A 159 -9.84 -24.59 -0.95
CA ASP A 159 -9.56 -25.90 -1.56
C ASP A 159 -10.80 -26.80 -1.54
N ARG A 160 -11.53 -26.86 -0.42
CA ARG A 160 -12.80 -27.62 -0.34
C ARG A 160 -13.87 -27.09 -1.27
N ASN A 161 -13.99 -25.76 -1.38
CA ASN A 161 -14.96 -25.13 -2.28
C ASN A 161 -14.60 -25.42 -3.74
N LEU A 162 -13.33 -25.26 -4.13
CA LEU A 162 -12.81 -25.60 -5.46
C LEU A 162 -13.06 -27.07 -5.81
N ARG A 163 -12.76 -28.00 -4.92
CA ARG A 163 -13.05 -29.44 -5.13
C ARG A 163 -14.54 -29.71 -5.33
N LYS A 164 -15.43 -29.01 -4.61
CA LYS A 164 -16.88 -29.13 -4.82
C LYS A 164 -17.31 -28.58 -6.18
N THR A 165 -16.78 -27.42 -6.56
CA THR A 165 -17.03 -26.82 -7.88
C THR A 165 -16.58 -27.75 -9.00
N LEU A 166 -15.36 -28.30 -8.91
CA LEU A 166 -14.84 -29.26 -9.89
C LEU A 166 -15.65 -30.55 -9.94
N LYS A 167 -16.14 -31.07 -8.79
CA LYS A 167 -17.06 -32.22 -8.78
C LYS A 167 -18.37 -31.95 -9.52
N MET A 168 -18.94 -30.76 -9.34
CA MET A 168 -20.16 -30.36 -10.05
C MET A 168 -19.90 -30.20 -11.55
N LEU A 169 -18.79 -29.56 -11.93
CA LEU A 169 -18.38 -29.40 -13.32
C LEU A 169 -18.10 -30.74 -13.99
N HIS A 170 -17.37 -31.64 -13.33
CA HIS A 170 -17.09 -32.98 -13.83
C HIS A 170 -18.40 -33.74 -14.12
N LYS A 171 -19.35 -33.74 -13.18
CA LYS A 171 -20.66 -34.38 -13.38
C LYS A 171 -21.45 -33.78 -14.56
N GLN A 172 -21.29 -32.48 -14.82
CA GLN A 172 -21.92 -31.82 -15.97
C GLN A 172 -21.23 -32.17 -17.28
N LEU A 173 -19.90 -32.18 -17.30
CA LEU A 173 -19.12 -32.60 -18.47
C LEU A 173 -19.40 -34.07 -18.81
N GLU A 174 -19.63 -34.93 -17.81
CA GLU A 174 -19.94 -36.35 -18.03
C GLU A 174 -21.23 -36.53 -18.83
N GLN A 175 -22.17 -35.59 -18.68
CA GLN A 175 -23.40 -35.56 -19.46
C GLN A 175 -23.19 -35.09 -20.91
N GLN A 176 -22.05 -34.46 -21.21
CA GLN A 176 -21.69 -33.90 -22.52
C GLN A 176 -20.68 -34.77 -23.31
N GLY A 177 -20.08 -35.80 -22.69
CA GLY A 177 -19.11 -36.71 -23.31
C GLY A 177 -17.72 -36.68 -22.65
N SER A 178 -16.79 -37.52 -23.12
CA SER A 178 -15.42 -37.78 -22.59
C SER A 178 -14.86 -36.69 -21.65
N VAL A 179 -14.89 -36.96 -20.34
CA VAL A 179 -14.35 -36.07 -19.29
C VAL A 179 -13.04 -36.63 -18.76
N PRO A 180 -12.02 -35.79 -18.53
CA PRO A 180 -10.85 -36.19 -17.77
C PRO A 180 -11.25 -36.69 -16.37
N PRO A 181 -10.60 -37.75 -15.84
CA PRO A 181 -10.87 -38.21 -14.48
C PRO A 181 -10.81 -37.07 -13.45
N LEU A 182 -11.78 -37.02 -12.55
CA LEU A 182 -11.86 -36.00 -11.50
C LEU A 182 -10.56 -35.86 -10.70
N GLU A 183 -9.87 -36.97 -10.45
CA GLU A 183 -8.58 -37.00 -9.75
C GLU A 183 -7.51 -36.20 -10.49
N MET A 184 -7.52 -36.17 -11.83
CA MET A 184 -6.60 -35.35 -12.62
C MET A 184 -6.93 -33.87 -12.48
N LEU A 185 -8.21 -33.49 -12.58
CA LEU A 185 -8.64 -32.10 -12.38
C LEU A 185 -8.32 -31.59 -10.97
N ILE A 186 -8.51 -32.45 -9.98
CA ILE A 186 -8.19 -32.16 -8.58
C ILE A 186 -6.67 -32.06 -8.38
N ALA A 187 -5.87 -32.88 -9.06
CA ALA A 187 -4.41 -32.84 -8.98
C ALA A 187 -3.79 -31.58 -9.60
N GLU A 188 -4.53 -30.86 -10.45
CA GLU A 188 -4.11 -29.55 -10.97
C GLU A 188 -4.35 -28.41 -9.96
N ILE A 189 -5.24 -28.56 -8.97
CA ILE A 189 -5.48 -27.51 -7.94
C ILE A 189 -4.21 -27.19 -7.14
N PRO A 190 -3.43 -28.18 -6.63
CA PRO A 190 -2.18 -27.91 -5.93
C PRO A 190 -1.06 -27.32 -6.81
N GLY A 191 -1.28 -27.14 -8.12
CA GLY A 191 -0.30 -26.74 -9.14
C GLY A 191 -0.43 -25.30 -9.69
N PHE A 192 -1.18 -24.40 -9.04
CA PHE A 192 -1.15 -22.96 -9.33
C PHE A 192 -1.51 -22.58 -10.78
N GLY A 193 -2.78 -22.75 -11.15
CA GLY A 193 -3.44 -21.90 -12.16
C GLY A 193 -3.02 -22.05 -13.62
N TYR A 194 -1.90 -22.71 -13.93
CA TYR A 194 -1.36 -22.77 -15.30
C TYR A 194 -0.61 -24.05 -15.65
N THR A 195 -0.32 -24.94 -14.69
CA THR A 195 0.37 -26.20 -15.00
C THR A 195 -0.63 -27.34 -15.21
N GLY A 196 -1.15 -27.42 -16.43
CA GLY A 196 -2.04 -28.49 -16.87
C GLY A 196 -2.76 -28.08 -18.15
N ASP A 197 -3.04 -29.04 -19.04
CA ASP A 197 -3.74 -28.77 -20.29
C ASP A 197 -5.25 -28.48 -20.08
N LEU A 198 -5.77 -28.75 -18.88
CA LEU A 198 -7.21 -28.80 -18.59
C LEU A 198 -7.71 -27.58 -17.80
N MET A 199 -7.02 -27.17 -16.72
CA MET A 199 -7.48 -26.05 -15.88
C MET A 199 -7.61 -24.72 -16.63
N PRO A 200 -6.66 -24.29 -17.50
CA PRO A 200 -6.81 -23.04 -18.25
C PRO A 200 -8.08 -23.00 -19.11
N ASN A 201 -8.40 -24.13 -19.76
CA ASN A 201 -9.60 -24.28 -20.58
C ASN A 201 -10.88 -24.21 -19.73
N LEU A 202 -10.89 -24.83 -18.54
CA LEU A 202 -12.02 -24.77 -17.60
C LEU A 202 -12.22 -23.38 -17.01
N VAL A 203 -11.14 -22.66 -16.71
CA VAL A 203 -11.17 -21.29 -16.18
C VAL A 203 -11.84 -20.32 -17.15
N MET A 204 -11.65 -20.49 -18.47
CA MET A 204 -12.36 -19.68 -19.47
C MET A 204 -13.86 -19.93 -19.49
N GLN A 205 -14.30 -21.15 -19.18
CA GLN A 205 -15.71 -21.54 -19.19
C GLN A 205 -16.42 -21.17 -17.89
N VAL A 206 -15.68 -21.11 -16.77
CA VAL A 206 -16.22 -20.88 -15.43
C VAL A 206 -15.46 -19.71 -14.78
N PRO A 207 -15.90 -18.45 -14.98
CA PRO A 207 -15.21 -17.26 -14.47
C PRO A 207 -14.97 -17.29 -12.95
N GLN A 208 -15.85 -17.95 -12.19
CA GLN A 208 -15.69 -18.10 -10.75
C GLN A 208 -14.41 -18.89 -10.38
N LEU A 209 -14.01 -19.87 -11.20
CA LEU A 209 -12.74 -20.59 -10.97
C LEU A 209 -11.54 -19.66 -11.09
N LYS A 210 -11.56 -18.70 -12.03
CA LYS A 210 -10.49 -17.68 -12.15
C LYS A 210 -10.31 -16.93 -10.84
N GLN A 211 -11.42 -16.46 -10.27
CA GLN A 211 -11.40 -15.71 -9.01
C GLN A 211 -10.92 -16.57 -7.84
N ASP A 212 -11.45 -17.78 -7.69
CA ASP A 212 -11.15 -18.66 -6.55
C ASP A 212 -9.70 -19.16 -6.59
N LEU A 213 -9.18 -19.51 -7.78
CA LEU A 213 -7.79 -19.93 -7.97
C LEU A 213 -6.81 -18.78 -7.67
N GLN A 214 -7.05 -17.58 -8.18
CA GLN A 214 -6.17 -16.44 -7.89
C GLN A 214 -6.26 -15.98 -6.44
N TRP A 215 -7.40 -16.17 -5.78
CA TRP A 215 -7.49 -15.95 -4.33
C TRP A 215 -6.65 -17.00 -3.58
N MET A 216 -6.74 -18.27 -3.98
CA MET A 216 -5.88 -19.31 -3.43
C MET A 216 -4.39 -18.98 -3.59
N GLU A 217 -3.97 -18.53 -4.77
CA GLU A 217 -2.59 -18.06 -5.04
C GLU A 217 -2.16 -16.93 -4.10
N LEU A 218 -3.03 -15.94 -3.87
CA LEU A 218 -2.75 -14.86 -2.94
C LEU A 218 -2.58 -15.37 -1.50
N VAL A 219 -3.43 -16.30 -1.05
CA VAL A 219 -3.33 -16.90 0.29
C VAL A 219 -2.04 -17.72 0.43
N GLU A 220 -1.65 -18.45 -0.60
CA GLU A 220 -0.40 -19.20 -0.65
C GLU A 220 0.82 -18.28 -0.57
N ALA A 221 0.84 -17.20 -1.36
CA ALA A 221 1.88 -16.19 -1.31
C ALA A 221 1.96 -15.51 0.07
N ALA A 222 0.81 -15.23 0.69
CA ALA A 222 0.73 -14.70 2.04
C ALA A 222 1.30 -15.66 3.10
N LEU A 223 0.99 -16.97 2.98
CA LEU A 223 1.56 -18.00 3.85
C LEU A 223 3.07 -18.13 3.66
N ASP A 224 3.56 -18.09 2.43
CA ASP A 224 5.00 -18.16 2.14
C ASP A 224 5.74 -16.93 2.67
N ASN A 225 5.17 -15.73 2.53
CA ASN A 225 5.75 -14.52 3.11
C ASN A 225 5.77 -14.59 4.63
N SER A 226 4.68 -15.04 5.24
CA SER A 226 4.59 -15.20 6.69
C SER A 226 5.58 -16.27 7.22
N ASP A 227 5.80 -17.35 6.45
CA ASP A 227 6.78 -18.39 6.77
C ASP A 227 8.23 -17.88 6.67
N LYS A 228 8.51 -16.98 5.73
CA LYS A 228 9.80 -16.27 5.65
C LYS A 228 10.03 -15.37 6.86
N LEU A 229 9.02 -14.63 7.29
CA LEU A 229 9.09 -13.82 8.52
C LEU A 229 9.36 -14.70 9.75
N LEU A 230 8.72 -15.87 9.84
CA LEU A 230 8.98 -16.83 10.91
C LEU A 230 10.43 -17.33 10.86
N ALA A 231 10.96 -17.64 9.67
CA ALA A 231 12.33 -18.12 9.48
C ALA A 231 13.42 -17.08 9.81
N GLN A 232 13.09 -15.78 9.80
CA GLN A 232 14.01 -14.73 10.24
C GLN A 232 14.26 -14.76 11.75
N VAL A 233 13.29 -15.27 12.53
CA VAL A 233 13.35 -15.35 13.99
C VAL A 233 13.69 -16.76 14.48
N ASP A 234 13.16 -17.79 13.83
CA ASP A 234 13.44 -19.21 14.14
C ASP A 234 14.35 -19.83 13.07
N ALA A 235 15.64 -19.93 13.39
CA ALA A 235 16.66 -20.52 12.51
C ALA A 235 16.44 -22.02 12.22
N SER A 236 15.57 -22.71 12.95
CA SER A 236 15.25 -24.12 12.69
C SER A 236 14.27 -24.29 11.51
N VAL A 237 13.54 -23.24 11.14
CA VAL A 237 12.50 -23.28 10.11
C VAL A 237 13.00 -23.75 8.74
N PRO A 238 14.12 -23.22 8.18
CA PRO A 238 14.62 -23.69 6.89
C PRO A 238 14.94 -25.18 6.87
N ALA A 239 15.54 -25.71 7.95
CA ALA A 239 15.87 -27.13 8.09
C ALA A 239 14.59 -28.00 8.20
N LYS A 240 13.62 -27.57 9.02
CA LYS A 240 12.30 -28.22 9.11
C LYS A 240 11.62 -28.26 7.75
N ARG A 241 11.55 -27.12 7.05
CA ARG A 241 10.94 -26.99 5.73
C ARG A 241 11.61 -27.90 4.72
N SER A 242 12.93 -27.86 4.59
CA SER A 242 13.65 -28.72 3.63
C SER A 242 13.40 -30.21 3.85
N ARG A 243 13.26 -30.63 5.11
CA ARG A 243 13.06 -32.04 5.48
C ARG A 243 11.61 -32.50 5.31
N LEU A 244 10.65 -31.63 5.63
CA LEU A 244 9.23 -31.96 5.71
C LEU A 244 8.45 -31.58 4.44
N SER A 245 8.98 -30.69 3.61
CA SER A 245 8.39 -30.23 2.35
C SER A 245 8.85 -31.11 1.18
N VAL A 246 8.26 -32.29 1.02
CA VAL A 246 8.42 -33.08 -0.21
C VAL A 246 7.66 -32.42 -1.36
N SER A 247 8.33 -32.17 -2.49
CA SER A 247 7.75 -31.50 -3.66
C SER A 247 6.51 -32.23 -4.18
N LYS A 248 5.43 -31.48 -4.44
CA LYS A 248 4.08 -31.94 -4.78
C LYS A 248 3.97 -32.92 -5.96
N SER A 249 4.99 -33.10 -6.79
CA SER A 249 4.94 -33.99 -7.96
C SER A 249 5.17 -35.48 -7.67
N GLN A 250 5.63 -35.87 -6.47
CA GLN A 250 5.87 -37.28 -6.12
C GLN A 250 5.09 -37.80 -4.91
N SER A 251 4.46 -36.95 -4.10
CA SER A 251 3.74 -37.40 -2.91
C SER A 251 2.26 -37.68 -3.21
N LYS A 252 1.97 -38.82 -3.85
CA LYS A 252 0.75 -39.53 -3.48
C LYS A 252 0.94 -39.99 -2.02
N ALA A 253 0.31 -39.29 -1.08
CA ALA A 253 0.20 -39.66 0.35
C ALA A 253 1.50 -40.15 1.06
N GLY A 254 2.55 -39.33 1.09
CA GLY A 254 3.69 -39.58 1.98
C GLY A 254 3.34 -39.37 3.47
N SER A 255 4.19 -39.81 4.40
CA SER A 255 4.01 -39.56 5.84
C SER A 255 4.49 -38.17 6.30
N LEU A 256 5.22 -37.45 5.44
CA LEU A 256 5.82 -36.15 5.77
C LEU A 256 4.90 -34.97 5.45
N LEU A 257 4.89 -33.96 6.32
CA LEU A 257 4.13 -32.72 6.14
C LEU A 257 4.85 -31.52 6.78
N TYR A 258 5.08 -30.46 6.01
CA TYR A 258 5.42 -29.14 6.55
C TYR A 258 4.18 -28.25 6.57
N VAL A 259 3.85 -27.72 7.74
CA VAL A 259 2.81 -26.71 7.92
C VAL A 259 3.49 -25.36 8.15
N ARG A 260 3.30 -24.46 7.19
CA ARG A 260 3.81 -23.08 7.25
C ARG A 260 3.27 -22.35 8.47
N THR A 261 4.04 -21.38 8.97
CA THR A 261 3.61 -20.45 10.03
C THR A 261 3.10 -21.11 11.32
N LEU A 262 3.69 -22.25 11.69
CA LEU A 262 3.56 -22.85 13.02
C LEU A 262 4.86 -22.60 13.80
N ALA A 263 4.77 -21.80 14.85
CA ALA A 263 5.92 -21.48 15.70
C ALA A 263 6.00 -22.44 16.90
N THR A 264 7.09 -23.21 16.94
CA THR A 264 7.39 -24.12 18.03
C THR A 264 8.82 -23.87 18.51
N GLY A 265 8.94 -23.23 19.68
CA GLY A 265 10.23 -23.13 20.37
C GLY A 265 10.74 -24.52 20.81
N PRO A 266 12.05 -24.67 21.05
CA PRO A 266 12.68 -25.96 21.37
C PRO A 266 12.11 -26.62 22.64
N LEU A 267 11.89 -25.85 23.70
CA LEU A 267 11.39 -26.31 24.99
C LEU A 267 10.25 -25.41 25.49
N HIS A 268 9.21 -26.03 26.05
CA HIS A 268 8.15 -25.33 26.77
C HIS A 268 7.73 -26.10 28.02
N THR A 269 7.19 -25.38 28.99
CA THR A 269 6.60 -25.98 30.19
C THR A 269 5.21 -26.56 29.90
N ALA A 270 4.70 -27.41 30.81
CA ALA A 270 3.35 -27.95 30.71
C ALA A 270 2.26 -26.87 30.53
N LYS A 271 2.47 -25.66 31.07
CA LYS A 271 1.50 -24.54 30.97
C LYS A 271 1.27 -24.07 29.54
N ALA A 272 2.24 -24.27 28.64
CA ALA A 272 2.09 -23.87 27.24
C ALA A 272 1.12 -24.79 26.48
N SER A 273 1.00 -26.06 26.87
CA SER A 273 0.23 -27.08 26.14
C SER A 273 -0.93 -27.63 26.97
N LEU A 274 -2.17 -27.44 26.50
CA LEU A 274 -3.32 -28.04 27.18
C LEU A 274 -3.25 -29.57 27.19
N ALA A 275 -2.68 -30.20 26.16
CA ALA A 275 -2.46 -31.65 26.16
C ALA A 275 -1.52 -32.06 27.30
N ALA A 276 -0.45 -31.30 27.55
CA ALA A 276 0.46 -31.54 28.67
C ALA A 276 -0.24 -31.33 30.02
N GLN A 277 -1.08 -30.29 30.14
CA GLN A 277 -1.89 -30.07 31.34
C GLN A 277 -2.93 -31.19 31.55
N GLN A 278 -3.56 -31.69 30.49
CA GLN A 278 -4.49 -32.81 30.55
C GLN A 278 -3.82 -34.11 31.00
N LEU A 279 -2.54 -34.35 30.67
CA LEU A 279 -1.79 -35.48 31.20
C LEU A 279 -1.72 -35.42 32.75
N ILE A 280 -1.64 -34.22 33.33
CA ILE A 280 -1.66 -34.01 34.78
C ILE A 280 -3.09 -34.18 35.31
N ASP A 281 -4.05 -33.45 34.75
CA ASP A 281 -5.42 -33.33 35.28
C ASP A 281 -6.18 -34.66 35.21
N LEU A 282 -5.98 -35.44 34.14
CA LEU A 282 -6.55 -36.79 34.00
C LEU A 282 -5.73 -37.85 34.77
N GLY A 283 -4.60 -37.43 35.34
CA GLY A 283 -3.68 -38.23 36.15
C GLY A 283 -2.93 -39.30 35.36
N VAL A 284 -2.65 -39.04 34.09
CA VAL A 284 -1.78 -39.87 33.24
C VAL A 284 -0.37 -39.87 33.82
N THR A 285 0.17 -38.71 34.19
CA THR A 285 1.52 -38.59 34.77
C THR A 285 1.63 -39.42 36.06
N LYS A 286 0.65 -39.33 36.96
CA LYS A 286 0.59 -40.12 38.20
C LYS A 286 0.50 -41.63 37.94
N ALA A 287 -0.27 -42.05 36.92
CA ALA A 287 -0.36 -43.45 36.54
C ALA A 287 0.98 -43.94 35.96
N PHE A 288 1.59 -43.15 35.08
CA PHE A 288 2.85 -43.46 34.44
C PHE A 288 4.02 -43.54 35.43
N VAL A 289 4.15 -42.59 36.36
CA VAL A 289 5.18 -42.65 37.42
C VAL A 289 5.07 -43.96 38.20
N LYS A 290 3.84 -44.39 38.53
CA LYS A 290 3.61 -45.64 39.27
C LYS A 290 3.88 -46.90 38.44
N GLU A 291 3.39 -46.96 37.20
CA GLU A 291 3.53 -48.14 36.33
C GLU A 291 4.92 -48.23 35.69
N GLY A 292 5.57 -47.09 35.47
CA GLY A 292 6.84 -46.92 34.77
C GLY A 292 8.07 -47.07 35.65
N ALA A 293 8.02 -46.73 36.94
CA ALA A 293 9.21 -46.73 37.81
C ALA A 293 10.02 -48.04 37.85
N SER A 294 9.39 -49.19 37.57
CA SER A 294 10.04 -50.51 37.57
C SER A 294 10.22 -51.13 36.19
N LYS A 295 10.02 -50.38 35.10
CA LYS A 295 10.02 -50.91 33.74
C LYS A 295 11.37 -50.74 33.08
N GLU A 296 11.90 -51.85 32.57
CA GLU A 296 13.22 -51.89 31.92
C GLU A 296 13.16 -51.91 30.38
N LYS A 297 11.96 -52.08 29.81
CA LYS A 297 11.76 -52.18 28.36
C LYS A 297 10.85 -51.08 27.85
N SER A 298 11.21 -50.52 26.69
CA SER A 298 10.38 -49.60 25.94
C SER A 298 9.07 -50.27 25.47
N ALA A 299 8.00 -49.49 25.34
CA ALA A 299 6.69 -49.99 24.93
C ALA A 299 5.90 -48.93 24.16
N SER A 300 5.29 -49.27 23.03
CA SER A 300 4.36 -48.37 22.33
C SER A 300 2.97 -48.46 22.97
N LEU A 301 2.41 -47.31 23.35
CA LEU A 301 1.12 -47.18 24.01
C LEU A 301 0.02 -46.75 23.03
N LEU A 302 0.31 -45.81 22.13
CA LEU A 302 -0.60 -45.41 21.06
C LEU A 302 0.17 -45.22 19.76
N ALA A 303 -0.33 -45.75 18.65
CA ALA A 303 0.24 -45.54 17.32
C ALA A 303 -0.86 -45.13 16.34
N HIS A 304 -0.76 -43.93 15.78
CA HIS A 304 -1.73 -43.40 14.80
C HIS A 304 -3.18 -43.56 15.29
N THR A 305 -3.51 -43.03 16.47
CA THR A 305 -4.83 -43.13 17.15
C THR A 305 -5.23 -44.50 17.72
N ARG A 306 -4.50 -45.58 17.42
CA ARG A 306 -4.80 -46.95 17.90
C ARG A 306 -3.99 -47.30 19.15
N GLU A 307 -4.54 -48.18 19.98
CA GLU A 307 -3.80 -48.73 21.13
C GLU A 307 -2.65 -49.63 20.68
N GLY A 308 -1.47 -49.39 21.26
CA GLY A 308 -0.28 -50.21 21.07
C GLY A 308 -0.25 -51.40 22.04
N GLY A 309 0.57 -52.40 21.71
CA GLY A 309 0.73 -53.60 22.54
C GLY A 309 1.25 -53.32 23.96
N GLY A 310 1.88 -52.16 24.18
CA GLY A 310 2.32 -51.69 25.48
C GLY A 310 1.21 -51.40 26.47
N CYS A 311 -0.04 -51.20 26.04
CA CYS A 311 -1.16 -50.97 26.95
C CYS A 311 -1.46 -52.16 27.88
N LYS A 312 -1.04 -53.38 27.52
CA LYS A 312 -1.08 -54.53 28.44
C LYS A 312 -0.13 -54.36 29.64
N GLN A 313 0.96 -53.63 29.46
CA GLN A 313 1.97 -53.37 30.50
C GLN A 313 1.68 -52.09 31.29
N PHE A 314 0.91 -51.16 30.70
CA PHE A 314 0.56 -49.84 31.23
C PHE A 314 -0.97 -49.58 31.16
N PRO A 315 -1.81 -50.46 31.73
CA PRO A 315 -3.25 -50.39 31.53
C PRO A 315 -3.86 -49.10 32.10
N LYS A 316 -3.41 -48.62 33.26
CA LYS A 316 -3.96 -47.39 33.85
C LYS A 316 -3.47 -46.15 33.14
N THR A 317 -2.22 -46.16 32.66
CA THR A 317 -1.70 -45.07 31.85
C THR A 317 -2.48 -44.97 30.54
N CYS A 318 -2.71 -46.08 29.84
CA CYS A 318 -3.47 -46.09 28.58
C CYS A 318 -4.95 -45.68 28.76
N GLU A 319 -5.65 -46.20 29.77
CA GLU A 319 -7.05 -45.83 30.04
C GLU A 319 -7.24 -44.32 30.22
N LYS A 320 -6.24 -43.65 30.80
CA LYS A 320 -6.26 -42.20 31.00
C LYS A 320 -5.75 -41.44 29.78
N LEU A 321 -4.78 -41.98 29.07
CA LEU A 321 -4.23 -41.39 27.84
C LEU A 321 -5.29 -41.34 26.73
N ASP A 322 -6.19 -42.33 26.67
CA ASP A 322 -7.32 -42.36 25.73
C ASP A 322 -8.28 -41.16 25.90
N LYS A 323 -8.28 -40.55 27.11
CA LYS A 323 -9.09 -39.37 27.44
C LYS A 323 -8.40 -38.04 27.08
N VAL A 324 -7.15 -38.06 26.61
CA VAL A 324 -6.42 -36.87 26.15
C VAL A 324 -6.67 -36.69 24.65
N GLU A 325 -7.60 -35.82 24.27
CA GLU A 325 -8.14 -35.76 22.91
C GLU A 325 -7.07 -35.41 21.86
N ASP A 326 -6.16 -34.49 22.17
CA ASP A 326 -5.09 -34.07 21.25
C ASP A 326 -4.02 -35.14 21.03
N VAL A 327 -3.86 -36.08 21.96
CA VAL A 327 -2.96 -37.23 21.80
C VAL A 327 -3.70 -38.36 21.08
N LYS A 328 -4.92 -38.68 21.53
CA LYS A 328 -5.72 -39.77 20.99
C LYS A 328 -6.08 -39.57 19.53
N SER A 329 -6.43 -38.36 19.13
CA SER A 329 -6.85 -38.06 17.76
C SER A 329 -5.69 -37.71 16.81
N ASN A 330 -4.44 -37.80 17.27
CA ASN A 330 -3.27 -37.44 16.48
C ASN A 330 -2.89 -38.53 15.48
N GLY A 331 -3.27 -38.32 14.21
CA GLY A 331 -2.93 -39.24 13.11
C GLY A 331 -1.44 -39.34 12.84
N PHE A 332 -0.65 -38.32 13.15
CA PHE A 332 0.81 -38.35 13.02
C PHE A 332 1.52 -38.87 14.28
N GLY A 333 0.79 -39.04 15.39
CA GLY A 333 1.34 -39.29 16.71
C GLY A 333 1.69 -40.75 16.99
N ASP A 334 2.81 -40.96 17.65
CA ASP A 334 3.17 -42.19 18.36
C ASP A 334 3.50 -41.86 19.82
N THR A 335 2.74 -42.45 20.74
CA THR A 335 2.99 -42.32 22.19
C THR A 335 3.60 -43.61 22.71
N ARG A 336 4.78 -43.50 23.32
CA ARG A 336 5.57 -44.65 23.75
C ARG A 336 6.38 -44.35 25.02
N VAL A 337 6.71 -45.41 25.74
CA VAL A 337 7.65 -45.39 26.85
C VAL A 337 9.04 -45.72 26.32
N LEU A 338 10.01 -44.90 26.66
CA LEU A 338 11.43 -45.06 26.36
C LEU A 338 12.16 -45.35 27.67
N VAL A 339 13.09 -46.29 27.68
CA VAL A 339 13.95 -46.53 28.86
C VAL A 339 15.35 -46.00 28.55
N VAL A 340 15.66 -44.83 29.10
CA VAL A 340 16.97 -44.18 28.93
C VAL A 340 17.95 -44.85 29.87
N LYS A 341 18.98 -45.50 29.34
CA LYS A 341 19.98 -46.20 30.14
C LYS A 341 20.95 -45.20 30.78
N ALA A 342 21.40 -45.50 31.99
CA ALA A 342 22.39 -44.71 32.71
C ALA A 342 23.61 -44.37 31.84
N GLY A 343 23.95 -43.08 31.76
CA GLY A 343 25.10 -42.56 31.00
C GLY A 343 24.99 -42.70 29.48
N LYS A 344 23.83 -43.12 28.94
CA LYS A 344 23.61 -43.22 27.48
C LYS A 344 22.70 -42.11 26.99
N LYS A 345 23.07 -41.56 25.84
CA LYS A 345 22.25 -40.62 25.07
C LYS A 345 21.19 -41.40 24.29
N GLN A 346 19.91 -41.11 24.52
CA GLN A 346 18.80 -41.61 23.74
C GLN A 346 18.30 -40.49 22.82
N GLU A 347 18.51 -40.66 21.52
CA GLU A 347 17.97 -39.74 20.51
C GLU A 347 16.52 -40.11 20.18
N LEU A 348 15.65 -39.12 20.04
CA LEU A 348 14.29 -39.31 19.54
C LEU A 348 14.27 -39.27 18.02
N ASP A 349 13.33 -40.02 17.42
CA ASP A 349 13.05 -39.90 15.99
C ASP A 349 12.60 -38.49 15.66
N LEU A 350 13.13 -37.92 14.58
CA LEU A 350 12.69 -36.61 14.10
C LEU A 350 11.25 -36.69 13.61
N CYS A 351 10.48 -35.65 13.92
CA CYS A 351 9.07 -35.56 13.56
C CYS A 351 8.82 -35.80 12.06
N ASN A 352 7.70 -36.39 11.70
CA ASN A 352 7.21 -36.43 10.32
C ASN A 352 6.36 -35.20 9.96
N THR A 353 6.01 -34.36 10.94
CA THR A 353 5.31 -33.10 10.74
C THR A 353 5.57 -32.12 11.88
N ASN A 354 5.65 -30.83 11.56
CA ASN A 354 5.65 -29.76 12.57
C ASN A 354 4.25 -29.39 13.07
N ALA A 355 3.21 -30.06 12.58
CA ALA A 355 1.86 -30.03 13.16
C ALA A 355 1.74 -30.88 14.44
N ASN A 356 2.85 -31.39 14.97
CA ASN A 356 2.91 -32.30 16.10
C ASN A 356 3.93 -31.76 17.11
N VAL A 357 3.63 -31.90 18.41
CA VAL A 357 4.53 -31.54 19.51
C VAL A 357 4.80 -32.76 20.38
N GLY A 358 6.02 -32.84 20.89
CA GLY A 358 6.44 -33.90 21.81
C GLY A 358 6.17 -33.49 23.25
N ILE A 359 5.75 -34.42 24.09
CA ILE A 359 5.57 -34.22 25.52
C ILE A 359 6.32 -35.34 26.26
N LEU A 360 7.30 -34.95 27.06
CA LEU A 360 8.13 -35.85 27.85
C LEU A 360 7.68 -35.82 29.31
N VAL A 361 7.51 -37.00 29.90
CA VAL A 361 7.25 -37.18 31.34
C VAL A 361 8.20 -38.23 31.86
N ALA A 362 9.06 -37.90 32.81
CA ALA A 362 9.93 -38.87 33.46
C ALA A 362 9.18 -39.63 34.56
N ALA A 363 9.44 -40.93 34.70
CA ALA A 363 8.89 -41.74 35.80
C ALA A 363 9.68 -41.54 37.09
N THR A 364 10.97 -41.21 36.98
CA THR A 364 11.91 -40.97 38.08
C THR A 364 12.75 -39.73 37.77
N GLU A 365 13.36 -39.16 38.80
CA GLU A 365 14.26 -38.01 38.67
C GLU A 365 15.56 -38.37 37.92
N GLY A 366 16.31 -37.35 37.52
CA GLY A 366 17.68 -37.52 37.02
C GLY A 366 17.82 -37.68 35.50
N ALA A 367 16.73 -37.51 34.74
CA ALA A 367 16.80 -37.37 33.29
C ALA A 367 16.91 -35.89 32.88
N LYS A 368 17.58 -35.63 31.77
CA LYS A 368 17.72 -34.32 31.13
C LYS A 368 17.41 -34.47 29.66
N VAL A 369 16.84 -33.42 29.06
CA VAL A 369 16.58 -33.32 27.63
C VAL A 369 17.33 -32.13 27.05
N SER A 370 17.94 -32.32 25.90
CA SER A 370 18.52 -31.25 25.09
C SER A 370 17.83 -31.19 23.73
N VAL A 371 17.45 -29.99 23.25
CA VAL A 371 16.74 -29.80 21.98
C VAL A 371 17.48 -28.83 21.06
N GLY A 372 17.58 -29.20 19.78
CA GLY A 372 18.11 -28.33 18.72
C GLY A 372 19.64 -28.22 18.72
N SER A 373 20.16 -27.42 17.79
CA SER A 373 21.60 -27.15 17.65
C SER A 373 22.13 -26.16 18.69
N SER A 374 21.26 -25.33 19.27
CA SER A 374 21.59 -24.47 20.41
C SER A 374 21.87 -25.27 21.68
N GLY A 375 21.42 -26.52 21.75
CA GLY A 375 21.59 -27.38 22.92
C GLY A 375 20.82 -26.87 24.13
N GLU A 376 19.61 -26.33 23.94
CA GLU A 376 18.81 -25.87 25.07
C GLU A 376 18.43 -27.07 25.94
N GLU A 377 18.79 -27.03 27.23
CA GLU A 377 18.63 -28.14 28.16
C GLU A 377 17.54 -27.89 29.20
N ALA A 378 16.80 -28.94 29.54
CA ALA A 378 15.90 -28.97 30.69
C ALA A 378 16.07 -30.26 31.49
N VAL A 379 15.97 -30.15 32.82
CA VAL A 379 15.86 -31.32 33.70
C VAL A 379 14.42 -31.82 33.65
N LEU A 380 14.24 -33.13 33.46
CA LEU A 380 12.93 -33.77 33.48
C LEU A 380 12.59 -34.19 34.91
N GLU A 381 11.77 -33.41 35.58
CA GLU A 381 11.24 -33.73 36.90
C GLU A 381 10.21 -34.88 36.83
N ALA A 382 10.19 -35.75 37.84
CA ALA A 382 9.33 -36.91 37.84
C ALA A 382 7.84 -36.51 37.84
N GLY A 383 7.09 -37.00 36.86
CA GLY A 383 5.66 -36.71 36.71
C GLY A 383 5.33 -35.30 36.20
N THR A 384 6.32 -34.45 35.94
CA THR A 384 6.12 -33.11 35.37
C THR A 384 6.32 -33.16 33.85
N PRO A 385 5.31 -32.79 33.05
CA PRO A 385 5.44 -32.76 31.60
C PRO A 385 6.34 -31.62 31.10
N THR A 386 7.23 -31.94 30.18
CA THR A 386 8.03 -30.99 29.40
C THR A 386 7.66 -31.12 27.92
N VAL A 387 7.30 -30.01 27.28
CA VAL A 387 6.93 -29.99 25.86
C VAL A 387 8.18 -29.69 25.03
N VAL A 388 8.40 -30.44 23.96
CA VAL A 388 9.60 -30.34 23.13
C VAL A 388 9.24 -30.26 21.64
N ASP A 389 10.01 -29.46 20.91
CA ASP A 389 9.98 -29.48 19.44
C ASP A 389 10.86 -30.61 18.90
N PHE A 390 10.28 -31.79 18.79
CA PHE A 390 10.95 -32.96 18.22
C PHE A 390 11.05 -32.95 16.69
N CYS A 391 10.71 -31.84 16.04
CA CYS A 391 11.14 -31.60 14.66
C CYS A 391 12.61 -31.15 14.57
N GLN A 392 13.20 -30.80 15.70
CA GLN A 392 14.62 -30.65 15.90
C GLN A 392 15.18 -31.90 16.57
N LYS A 393 16.51 -32.05 16.57
CA LYS A 393 17.17 -33.15 17.27
C LYS A 393 16.88 -33.06 18.76
N VAL A 394 16.32 -34.12 19.34
CA VAL A 394 16.07 -34.24 20.78
C VAL A 394 16.89 -35.40 21.32
N VAL A 395 17.68 -35.10 22.34
CA VAL A 395 18.50 -36.10 23.04
C VAL A 395 18.12 -36.12 24.50
N ILE A 396 17.87 -37.31 25.04
CA ILE A 396 17.57 -37.52 26.45
C ILE A 396 18.74 -38.29 27.08
N GLU A 397 19.20 -37.80 28.22
CA GLU A 397 20.28 -38.40 28.99
C GLU A 397 19.80 -38.62 30.42
N ALA A 398 20.23 -39.70 31.06
CA ALA A 398 19.88 -39.96 32.45
C ALA A 398 21.09 -40.50 33.22
N SER A 399 21.23 -40.08 34.48
CA SER A 399 22.28 -40.60 35.38
C SER A 399 22.02 -42.05 35.80
N GLU A 400 20.74 -42.42 35.86
CA GLU A 400 20.27 -43.78 36.16
C GLU A 400 19.36 -44.27 35.03
N ALA A 401 18.96 -45.55 35.08
CA ALA A 401 18.00 -46.06 34.11
C ALA A 401 16.62 -45.42 34.37
N THR A 402 16.21 -44.48 33.53
CA THR A 402 14.98 -43.69 33.72
C THR A 402 13.97 -43.95 32.59
N PRO A 403 12.78 -44.49 32.92
CA PRO A 403 11.67 -44.59 32.00
C PRO A 403 11.06 -43.21 31.74
N VAL A 404 10.89 -42.86 30.47
CA VAL A 404 10.32 -41.59 30.01
C VAL A 404 9.15 -41.88 29.08
N LEU A 405 7.98 -41.35 29.40
CA LEU A 405 6.84 -41.33 28.51
C LEU A 405 7.06 -40.21 27.48
N PHE A 406 7.07 -40.57 26.21
CA PHE A 406 7.05 -39.66 25.09
C PHE A 406 5.67 -39.72 24.44
N ALA A 407 4.84 -38.71 24.69
CA ALA A 407 3.53 -38.55 24.08
C ALA A 407 3.58 -37.52 22.95
N GLN A 408 2.85 -37.78 21.87
CA GLN A 408 2.78 -36.88 20.71
C GLN A 408 1.37 -36.31 20.59
N ALA A 409 1.25 -34.99 20.58
CA ALA A 409 -0.02 -34.28 20.53
C ALA A 409 -0.10 -33.34 19.33
N TRP A 410 -1.30 -33.07 18.83
CA TRP A 410 -1.50 -32.03 17.82
C TRP A 410 -0.92 -30.68 18.29
N HIS A 411 -0.26 -29.97 17.38
CA HIS A 411 0.19 -28.61 17.66
C HIS A 411 -1.03 -27.72 18.01
N PRO A 412 -0.97 -26.92 19.10
CA PRO A 412 -2.08 -26.07 19.54
C PRO A 412 -2.68 -25.16 18.46
N GLU A 413 -1.83 -24.57 17.62
CA GLU A 413 -2.24 -23.65 16.54
C GLU A 413 -2.64 -24.33 15.22
N PHE A 414 -2.55 -25.66 15.13
CA PHE A 414 -3.05 -26.42 13.98
C PHE A 414 -4.55 -26.61 14.16
N ALA A 415 -5.38 -25.99 13.32
CA ALA A 415 -6.81 -25.89 13.55
C ALA A 415 -7.54 -27.21 13.29
N ALA A 416 -8.72 -27.40 13.91
CA ALA A 416 -9.55 -28.60 13.69
C ALA A 416 -9.90 -28.87 12.22
N VAL A 417 -10.10 -27.82 11.43
CA VAL A 417 -10.35 -27.95 9.99
C VAL A 417 -9.17 -28.60 9.27
N GLU A 418 -7.94 -28.25 9.67
CA GLU A 418 -6.68 -28.78 9.12
C GLU A 418 -6.45 -30.22 9.63
N ARG A 419 -6.54 -30.44 10.95
CA ARG A 419 -6.41 -31.77 11.58
C ARG A 419 -7.33 -32.80 10.95
N SER A 420 -8.61 -32.44 10.79
CA SER A 420 -9.60 -33.34 10.16
C SER A 420 -9.40 -33.48 8.65
N GLY A 421 -8.80 -32.48 7.99
CA GLY A 421 -8.39 -32.57 6.59
C GLY A 421 -7.30 -33.62 6.41
N GLU A 422 -6.23 -33.53 7.20
CA GLU A 422 -5.08 -34.45 7.14
C GLU A 422 -5.45 -35.89 7.54
N LEU A 423 -6.29 -36.08 8.56
CA LEU A 423 -6.79 -37.42 8.91
C LEU A 423 -7.51 -38.12 7.75
N ARG A 424 -8.22 -37.36 6.90
CA ARG A 424 -8.89 -37.92 5.71
C ARG A 424 -7.92 -38.07 4.54
N ALA A 425 -7.07 -37.08 4.31
CA ALA A 425 -6.15 -37.07 3.18
C ALA A 425 -5.06 -38.15 3.30
N ARG A 426 -4.73 -38.57 4.52
CA ARG A 426 -3.65 -39.52 4.82
C ARG A 426 -4.14 -40.78 5.54
N SER A 427 -5.45 -41.07 5.52
CA SER A 427 -6.00 -42.24 6.20
C SER A 427 -5.31 -43.54 5.80
N GLU A 428 -5.01 -43.71 4.51
CA GLU A 428 -4.26 -44.86 4.00
C GLU A 428 -2.83 -44.92 4.54
N ALA A 429 -2.10 -43.79 4.53
CA ALA A 429 -0.73 -43.70 5.05
C ALA A 429 -0.66 -43.95 6.56
N PHE A 430 -1.73 -43.64 7.30
CA PHE A 430 -1.88 -43.93 8.72
C PHE A 430 -2.42 -45.34 9.00
N GLY A 431 -2.83 -46.09 7.95
CA GLY A 431 -3.45 -47.40 8.08
C GLY A 431 -4.77 -47.37 8.85
N LEU A 432 -5.56 -46.30 8.67
CA LEU A 432 -6.87 -46.08 9.30
C LEU A 432 -8.01 -46.49 8.36
N SER A 433 -8.97 -47.21 8.91
CA SER A 433 -10.27 -47.46 8.27
C SER A 433 -11.13 -46.20 8.23
N GLU A 434 -12.17 -46.19 7.39
CA GLU A 434 -13.10 -45.06 7.28
C GLU A 434 -13.80 -44.75 8.62
N ASP A 435 -14.15 -45.77 9.39
CA ASP A 435 -14.80 -45.62 10.69
C ASP A 435 -13.84 -45.05 11.75
N GLU A 436 -12.57 -45.45 11.73
CA GLU A 436 -11.53 -44.85 12.57
C GLU A 436 -11.30 -43.37 12.22
N VAL A 437 -11.27 -43.03 10.93
CA VAL A 437 -11.19 -41.64 10.48
C VAL A 437 -12.40 -40.83 10.95
N LYS A 438 -13.62 -41.38 10.84
CA LYS A 438 -14.84 -40.72 11.35
C LYS A 438 -14.77 -40.52 12.87
N ALA A 439 -14.32 -41.52 13.63
CA ALA A 439 -14.18 -41.43 15.08
C ALA A 439 -13.13 -40.37 15.47
N ALA A 440 -11.93 -40.41 14.88
CA ALA A 440 -10.87 -39.44 15.16
C ALA A 440 -11.27 -38.01 14.77
N THR A 441 -11.88 -37.83 13.60
CA THR A 441 -12.37 -36.50 13.17
C THR A 441 -13.51 -35.98 14.05
N LYS A 442 -14.36 -36.85 14.59
CA LYS A 442 -15.36 -36.46 15.58
C LYS A 442 -14.71 -35.95 16.86
N VAL A 443 -13.73 -36.67 17.41
CA VAL A 443 -12.97 -36.23 18.60
C VAL A 443 -12.34 -34.86 18.37
N VAL A 444 -11.66 -34.65 17.24
CA VAL A 444 -11.08 -33.36 16.85
C VAL A 444 -12.13 -32.25 16.85
N ASN A 445 -13.27 -32.46 16.21
CA ASN A 445 -14.31 -31.43 16.07
C ASN A 445 -15.02 -31.12 17.39
N ASP A 446 -15.32 -32.15 18.20
CA ASP A 446 -16.02 -31.98 19.48
C ASP A 446 -15.12 -31.30 20.51
N TYR A 447 -13.83 -31.64 20.53
CA TYR A 447 -12.84 -30.95 21.36
C TYR A 447 -12.63 -29.50 20.90
N ALA A 448 -12.52 -29.26 19.59
CA ALA A 448 -12.28 -27.91 19.08
C ALA A 448 -13.39 -26.92 19.41
N LYS A 449 -14.66 -27.35 19.39
CA LYS A 449 -15.80 -26.52 19.81
C LYS A 449 -15.71 -26.04 21.26
N LYS A 450 -15.04 -26.80 22.14
CA LYS A 450 -14.99 -26.52 23.58
C LYS A 450 -13.70 -25.83 24.01
N SER A 451 -12.59 -26.18 23.36
CA SER A 451 -11.26 -25.95 23.91
C SER A 451 -10.25 -25.33 22.94
N TRP A 452 -10.42 -25.41 21.61
CA TRP A 452 -9.33 -25.02 20.69
C TRP A 452 -8.88 -23.57 20.84
N ASP A 453 -9.80 -22.60 20.94
CA ASP A 453 -9.43 -21.20 21.14
C ASP A 453 -8.66 -20.99 22.45
N LYS A 454 -9.01 -21.74 23.50
CA LYS A 454 -8.30 -21.71 24.79
C LYS A 454 -6.90 -22.31 24.66
N VAL A 455 -6.78 -23.43 23.96
CA VAL A 455 -5.53 -24.16 23.69
C VAL A 455 -4.56 -23.27 22.90
N ALA A 456 -5.01 -22.71 21.77
CA ALA A 456 -4.20 -21.85 20.93
C ALA A 456 -3.80 -20.56 21.66
N LYS A 457 -4.72 -19.97 22.44
CA LYS A 457 -4.41 -18.78 23.25
C LYS A 457 -3.37 -19.07 24.33
N ALA A 458 -3.50 -20.17 25.06
CA ALA A 458 -2.52 -20.57 26.08
C ALA A 458 -1.13 -20.79 25.49
N TRP A 459 -1.04 -21.42 24.30
CA TRP A 459 0.22 -21.58 23.58
C TRP A 459 0.86 -20.22 23.24
N ARG A 460 0.08 -19.30 22.66
CA ARG A 460 0.57 -17.95 22.28
C ARG A 460 1.04 -17.13 23.48
N GLN A 461 0.38 -17.26 24.61
CA GLN A 461 0.70 -16.50 25.82
C GLN A 461 1.93 -17.03 26.57
N ASN A 462 2.23 -18.32 26.45
CA ASN A 462 3.29 -18.98 27.20
C ASN A 462 4.49 -19.40 26.34
N SER A 463 4.49 -19.07 25.04
CA SER A 463 5.58 -19.37 24.11
C SER A 463 6.54 -18.18 23.99
N PRO A 464 7.80 -18.30 24.45
CA PRO A 464 8.81 -17.25 24.31
C PRO A 464 9.02 -16.84 22.84
N LEU A 465 9.15 -17.84 21.95
CA LEU A 465 9.34 -17.61 20.51
C LEU A 465 8.22 -16.75 19.90
N ILE A 466 6.96 -16.98 20.28
CA ILE A 466 5.84 -16.17 19.75
C ILE A 466 5.94 -14.72 20.25
N SER A 467 6.38 -14.50 21.49
CA SER A 467 6.63 -13.16 22.00
C SER A 467 7.78 -12.49 21.25
N ASP A 468 8.86 -13.22 20.98
CA ASP A 468 10.03 -12.72 20.27
C ASP A 468 9.66 -12.32 18.83
N ILE A 469 8.91 -13.17 18.12
CA ILE A 469 8.38 -12.87 16.78
C ILE A 469 7.58 -11.56 16.79
N LYS A 470 6.64 -11.42 17.74
CA LYS A 470 5.82 -10.21 17.84
C LYS A 470 6.67 -8.97 18.10
N SER A 471 7.69 -9.09 18.94
CA SER A 471 8.61 -7.98 19.24
C SER A 471 9.47 -7.60 18.04
N SER A 472 10.01 -8.58 17.30
CA SER A 472 10.83 -8.37 16.11
C SER A 472 10.05 -7.64 15.01
N LEU A 473 8.85 -8.14 14.69
CA LEU A 473 8.00 -7.54 13.67
C LEU A 473 7.54 -6.13 14.04
N LYS A 474 7.29 -5.88 15.33
CA LYS A 474 6.97 -4.53 15.81
C LYS A 474 8.17 -3.59 15.65
N ALA A 475 9.37 -4.03 16.05
CA ALA A 475 10.59 -3.24 15.90
C ALA A 475 10.91 -2.92 14.43
N GLU A 476 10.73 -3.88 13.52
CA GLU A 476 10.90 -3.66 12.08
C GLU A 476 9.89 -2.65 11.53
N ALA A 477 8.62 -2.73 11.96
CA ALA A 477 7.59 -1.78 11.53
C ALA A 477 7.88 -0.36 12.05
N GLU A 478 8.30 -0.22 13.31
CA GLU A 478 8.72 1.06 13.89
C GLU A 478 9.95 1.63 13.16
N ALA A 479 10.93 0.79 12.83
CA ALA A 479 12.11 1.20 12.07
C ALA A 479 11.76 1.66 10.65
N LEU A 480 10.86 0.95 9.96
CA LEU A 480 10.38 1.36 8.64
C LEU A 480 9.60 2.68 8.70
N GLN A 481 8.76 2.85 9.72
CA GLN A 481 8.02 4.10 9.93
C GLN A 481 8.99 5.28 10.15
N GLN A 482 10.01 5.10 10.99
CA GLN A 482 11.04 6.12 11.22
C GLN A 482 11.82 6.46 9.94
N GLN A 483 12.15 5.46 9.11
CA GLN A 483 12.80 5.68 7.82
C GLN A 483 11.90 6.46 6.85
N GLN A 484 10.60 6.14 6.81
CA GLN A 484 9.64 6.86 5.97
C GLN A 484 9.42 8.30 6.45
N GLU A 485 9.35 8.53 7.76
CA GLU A 485 9.24 9.86 8.35
C GLU A 485 10.49 10.69 8.08
N ALA A 486 11.69 10.11 8.23
CA ALA A 486 12.95 10.77 7.91
C ALA A 486 13.05 11.12 6.41
N ALA A 487 12.67 10.19 5.51
CA ALA A 487 12.66 10.45 4.08
C ALA A 487 11.62 11.51 3.69
N ALA A 488 10.45 11.53 4.34
CA ALA A 488 9.43 12.56 4.13
C ALA A 488 9.88 13.93 4.66
N GLU A 489 10.61 13.98 5.78
CA GLU A 489 11.20 15.21 6.30
C GLU A 489 12.32 15.73 5.39
N GLU A 490 13.20 14.85 4.90
CA GLU A 490 14.24 15.21 3.93
C GLU A 490 13.63 15.74 2.63
N ALA A 491 12.58 15.10 2.12
CA ALA A 491 11.84 15.58 0.96
C ALA A 491 11.26 16.99 1.19
N ARG A 492 10.66 17.24 2.37
CA ARG A 492 10.18 18.58 2.73
C ARG A 492 11.31 19.60 2.81
N ARG A 493 12.45 19.26 3.41
CA ARG A 493 13.62 20.15 3.50
C ARG A 493 14.19 20.49 2.12
N MET A 494 14.20 19.53 1.19
CA MET A 494 14.61 19.75 -0.19
C MET A 494 13.63 20.65 -0.94
N ASP A 495 12.32 20.47 -0.74
CA ASP A 495 11.29 21.33 -1.34
C ASP A 495 11.38 22.77 -0.80
N GLU A 496 11.58 22.96 0.51
CA GLU A 496 11.78 24.28 1.13
C GLU A 496 13.05 24.97 0.61
N ALA A 497 14.16 24.24 0.47
CA ALA A 497 15.40 24.78 -0.10
C ALA A 497 15.26 25.15 -1.59
N ASN A 498 14.49 24.37 -2.35
CA ASN A 498 14.17 24.67 -3.74
C ASN A 498 13.28 25.93 -3.86
N ASP A 499 12.34 26.12 -2.93
CA ASP A 499 11.50 27.33 -2.88
C ASP A 499 12.29 28.59 -2.50
N GLU A 500 13.24 28.50 -1.57
CA GLU A 500 14.16 29.61 -1.28
C GLU A 500 15.04 29.97 -2.49
N THR A 501 15.52 28.95 -3.21
CA THR A 501 16.30 29.15 -4.43
C THR A 501 15.45 29.78 -5.55
N ARG A 502 14.20 29.34 -5.68
CA ARG A 502 13.23 29.94 -6.61
C ARG A 502 12.94 31.40 -6.28
N LYS A 503 12.78 31.75 -4.99
CA LYS A 503 12.59 33.14 -4.55
C LYS A 503 13.80 34.02 -4.87
N LYS A 504 15.03 33.57 -4.56
CA LYS A 504 16.26 34.29 -4.90
C LYS A 504 16.40 34.53 -6.41
N ASN A 505 16.09 33.52 -7.21
CA ASN A 505 16.14 33.64 -8.67
C ASN A 505 15.09 34.63 -9.21
N LEU A 506 13.90 34.70 -8.61
CA LEU A 506 12.87 35.67 -8.98
C LEU A 506 13.27 37.12 -8.61
N GLU A 507 13.82 37.33 -7.42
CA GLU A 507 14.32 38.64 -6.99
C GLU A 507 15.46 39.15 -7.90
N GLU A 508 16.39 38.28 -8.30
CA GLU A 508 17.46 38.64 -9.23
C GLU A 508 16.91 39.01 -10.63
N LEU A 509 15.85 38.32 -11.08
CA LEU A 509 15.19 38.59 -12.36
C LEU A 509 14.45 39.94 -12.34
N GLU A 510 13.79 40.27 -11.23
CA GLU A 510 13.16 41.58 -11.03
C GLU A 510 14.19 42.71 -10.98
N ARG A 511 15.33 42.50 -10.30
CA ARG A 511 16.43 43.47 -10.29
C ARG A 511 16.97 43.72 -11.70
N LYS A 512 17.21 42.66 -12.48
CA LYS A 512 17.65 42.77 -13.89
C LYS A 512 16.62 43.51 -14.76
N ARG A 513 15.32 43.28 -14.55
CA ARG A 513 14.25 44.00 -15.28
C ARG A 513 14.16 45.47 -14.87
N ALA A 514 14.39 45.81 -13.60
CA ALA A 514 14.41 47.18 -13.12
C ALA A 514 15.64 47.94 -13.66
N ASP A 515 16.82 47.31 -13.64
CA ASP A 515 18.05 47.89 -14.18
C ASP A 515 17.94 48.12 -15.70
N LYS A 516 17.34 47.18 -16.43
CA LYS A 516 17.07 47.34 -17.87
C LYS A 516 16.12 48.51 -18.16
N ARG A 517 15.03 48.65 -17.38
CA ARG A 517 14.10 49.79 -17.52
C ARG A 517 14.79 51.13 -17.28
N LYS A 518 15.59 51.23 -16.22
CA LYS A 518 16.38 52.46 -15.94
C LYS A 518 17.37 52.78 -17.06
N ALA A 519 18.00 51.77 -17.65
CA ALA A 519 18.91 51.96 -18.77
C ALA A 519 18.18 52.44 -20.04
N GLU A 520 16.98 51.93 -20.30
CA GLU A 520 16.13 52.35 -21.43
C GLU A 520 15.63 53.80 -21.25
N GLU A 521 15.17 54.16 -20.05
CA GLU A 521 14.76 55.54 -19.71
C GLU A 521 15.92 56.54 -19.86
N LEU A 522 17.13 56.18 -19.39
CA LEU A 522 18.32 57.02 -19.57
C LEU A 522 18.72 57.17 -21.04
N ALA A 523 18.56 56.12 -21.85
CA ALA A 523 18.84 56.17 -23.28
C ALA A 523 17.82 57.04 -24.04
N GLU A 524 16.55 57.00 -23.66
CA GLU A 524 15.49 57.81 -24.24
C GLU A 524 15.65 59.30 -23.88
N ALA A 525 15.97 59.61 -22.62
CA ALA A 525 16.28 60.97 -22.18
C ALA A 525 17.46 61.57 -22.97
N LYS A 526 18.54 60.80 -23.18
CA LYS A 526 19.69 61.23 -24.00
C LYS A 526 19.33 61.48 -25.46
N ARG A 527 18.41 60.68 -26.03
CA ARG A 527 17.92 60.88 -27.41
C ARG A 527 17.10 62.17 -27.53
N LEU A 528 16.23 62.44 -26.56
CA LEU A 528 15.43 63.67 -26.51
C LEU A 528 16.31 64.92 -26.35
N GLU A 529 17.33 64.88 -25.51
CA GLU A 529 18.27 65.99 -25.32
C GLU A 529 19.09 66.26 -26.59
N HIS A 530 19.60 65.21 -27.25
CA HIS A 530 20.32 65.35 -28.52
C HIS A 530 19.43 65.91 -29.64
N LYS A 531 18.15 65.49 -29.70
CA LYS A 531 17.19 66.01 -30.66
C LYS A 531 16.91 67.51 -30.44
N ARG A 532 16.74 67.93 -29.18
CA ARG A 532 16.59 69.35 -28.82
C ARG A 532 17.83 70.18 -29.20
N LYS A 533 19.04 69.67 -28.98
CA LYS A 533 20.28 70.34 -29.41
C LYS A 533 20.36 70.51 -30.92
N LEU A 534 20.03 69.46 -31.68
CA LEU A 534 20.01 69.53 -33.16
C LEU A 534 18.95 70.49 -33.70
N GLU A 535 17.78 70.58 -33.06
CA GLU A 535 16.72 71.52 -33.44
C GLU A 535 17.14 72.98 -33.16
N MET A 536 17.80 73.24 -32.03
CA MET A 536 18.37 74.56 -31.72
C MET A 536 19.51 74.97 -32.68
N GLU A 537 20.42 74.04 -33.01
CA GLU A 537 21.47 74.30 -34.01
C GLU A 537 20.90 74.55 -35.41
N ARG A 538 19.84 73.84 -35.79
CA ARG A 538 19.16 74.00 -37.08
C ARG A 538 18.39 75.32 -37.16
N ALA A 539 17.77 75.76 -36.06
CA ALA A 539 17.11 77.06 -35.94
C ALA A 539 18.10 78.23 -36.08
N ASN A 540 19.32 78.09 -35.54
CA ASN A 540 20.36 79.11 -35.63
C ASN A 540 21.05 79.15 -37.01
N ARG A 541 21.21 78.00 -37.67
CA ARG A 541 21.94 77.90 -38.95
C ARG A 541 21.12 78.37 -40.14
N ASP A 542 19.81 78.11 -40.15
CA ASP A 542 18.91 78.43 -41.27
C ASP A 542 17.60 79.10 -40.78
N PRO A 543 17.62 80.39 -40.40
CA PRO A 543 16.47 81.05 -39.75
C PRO A 543 15.18 81.09 -40.60
N TRP A 544 15.31 81.02 -41.92
CA TRP A 544 14.16 80.97 -42.84
C TRP A 544 13.37 79.66 -42.78
N LEU A 545 13.88 78.63 -42.09
CA LEU A 545 13.13 77.38 -41.84
C LEU A 545 12.10 77.53 -40.72
N ASN A 546 12.20 78.56 -39.87
CA ASN A 546 11.24 78.86 -38.80
C ASN A 546 10.08 79.75 -39.26
N ALA A 547 9.98 80.06 -40.55
CA ALA A 547 8.81 80.77 -41.07
C ALA A 547 7.54 79.94 -40.80
N PRO A 548 6.43 80.54 -40.33
CA PRO A 548 5.20 79.81 -39.97
C PRO A 548 4.70 78.91 -41.10
N GLU A 549 4.87 79.36 -42.34
CA GLU A 549 4.51 78.64 -43.55
C GLU A 549 5.39 77.41 -43.82
N VAL A 550 6.69 77.48 -43.48
CA VAL A 550 7.61 76.34 -43.58
C VAL A 550 7.32 75.33 -42.48
N LEU A 551 7.10 75.78 -41.24
CA LEU A 551 6.74 74.91 -40.12
C LEU A 551 5.41 74.19 -40.36
N ALA A 552 4.39 74.89 -40.88
CA ALA A 552 3.11 74.27 -41.23
C ALA A 552 3.25 73.24 -42.36
N ALA A 553 4.11 73.50 -43.36
CA ALA A 553 4.38 72.57 -44.44
C ALA A 553 5.20 71.35 -43.98
N GLU A 554 6.19 71.54 -43.09
CA GLU A 554 6.97 70.46 -42.49
C GLU A 554 6.12 69.61 -41.52
N GLN A 555 5.23 70.23 -40.75
CA GLN A 555 4.28 69.52 -39.88
C GLN A 555 3.35 68.64 -40.71
N ASN A 556 2.74 69.17 -41.77
CA ASN A 556 1.90 68.38 -42.66
C ASN A 556 2.66 67.20 -43.30
N LEU A 557 3.94 67.39 -43.66
CA LEU A 557 4.79 66.29 -44.14
C LEU A 557 5.09 65.26 -43.05
N ALA A 558 5.27 65.68 -41.80
CA ALA A 558 5.49 64.80 -40.66
C ALA A 558 4.23 63.98 -40.34
N ASP A 559 3.06 64.62 -40.30
CA ASP A 559 1.77 63.99 -40.05
C ASP A 559 1.46 62.94 -41.13
N LEU A 560 1.72 63.24 -42.41
CA LEU A 560 1.57 62.26 -43.50
C LEU A 560 2.54 61.07 -43.38
N LYS A 561 3.76 61.30 -42.86
CA LYS A 561 4.75 60.24 -42.62
C LYS A 561 4.37 59.37 -41.42
N GLU A 562 3.79 59.95 -40.38
CA GLU A 562 3.27 59.23 -39.22
C GLU A 562 2.03 58.40 -39.58
N ALA A 563 1.06 59.00 -40.28
CA ALA A 563 -0.10 58.30 -40.82
C ALA A 563 0.31 57.11 -41.71
N ARG A 564 1.41 57.22 -42.47
CA ARG A 564 1.95 56.10 -43.26
C ARG A 564 2.57 55.00 -42.37
N ARG A 565 3.25 55.35 -41.28
CA ARG A 565 3.79 54.36 -40.33
C ARG A 565 2.65 53.61 -39.65
N ASP A 566 1.59 54.32 -39.27
CA ASP A 566 0.40 53.72 -38.68
C ASP A 566 -0.36 52.84 -39.68
N ALA A 567 -0.55 53.30 -40.92
CA ALA A 567 -1.15 52.50 -41.99
C ALA A 567 -0.31 51.24 -42.27
N ASN A 568 1.03 51.32 -42.25
CA ASN A 568 1.90 50.16 -42.37
C ASN A 568 1.82 49.22 -41.16
N ALA A 569 1.77 49.75 -39.94
CA ALA A 569 1.63 48.95 -38.72
C ALA A 569 0.27 48.22 -38.67
N LYS A 570 -0.77 48.82 -39.28
CA LYS A 570 -2.12 48.25 -39.44
C LYS A 570 -2.29 47.41 -40.70
N LEU A 571 -1.24 47.26 -41.53
CA LEU A 571 -1.24 46.49 -42.78
C LEU A 571 -2.24 47.01 -43.86
N GLU A 572 -2.51 48.32 -43.88
CA GLU A 572 -3.39 48.98 -44.85
C GLU A 572 -2.58 49.45 -46.08
N PHE A 573 -2.24 48.50 -46.97
CA PHE A 573 -1.30 48.73 -48.08
C PHE A 573 -1.77 49.75 -49.13
N ASP A 574 -3.07 49.81 -49.43
CA ASP A 574 -3.63 50.79 -50.38
C ASP A 574 -3.50 52.22 -49.84
N LEU A 575 -3.78 52.41 -48.54
CA LEU A 575 -3.62 53.69 -47.86
C LEU A 575 -2.15 54.10 -47.79
N SER A 576 -1.24 53.16 -47.49
CA SER A 576 0.22 53.42 -47.50
C SER A 576 0.73 53.83 -48.89
N THR A 577 0.20 53.23 -49.96
CA THR A 577 0.56 53.58 -51.35
C THR A 577 0.07 54.98 -51.71
N GLN A 578 -1.16 55.32 -51.32
CA GLN A 578 -1.72 56.67 -51.50
C GLN A 578 -0.94 57.71 -50.69
N LEU A 579 -0.68 57.46 -49.41
CA LEU A 579 0.11 58.33 -48.54
C LEU A 579 1.54 58.51 -49.05
N THR A 580 2.13 57.52 -49.75
CA THR A 580 3.45 57.68 -50.37
C THR A 580 3.45 58.72 -51.50
N LYS A 581 2.37 58.78 -52.30
CA LYS A 581 2.19 59.82 -53.32
C LYS A 581 1.98 61.19 -52.67
N ASP A 582 1.16 61.24 -51.62
CA ASP A 582 0.85 62.48 -50.90
C ASP A 582 2.08 63.03 -50.16
N ILE A 583 2.91 62.16 -49.56
CA ILE A 583 4.23 62.51 -49.01
C ILE A 583 5.11 63.10 -50.11
N SER A 584 5.17 62.48 -51.28
CA SER A 584 6.00 62.97 -52.39
C SER A 584 5.54 64.35 -52.89
N ALA A 585 4.23 64.61 -52.88
CA ALA A 585 3.66 65.92 -53.20
C ALA A 585 3.96 66.96 -52.10
N ALA A 586 3.80 66.59 -50.83
CA ALA A 586 4.13 67.42 -49.68
C ALA A 586 5.62 67.76 -49.63
N GLU A 587 6.53 66.83 -49.95
CA GLU A 587 7.97 67.10 -50.05
C GLU A 587 8.31 68.14 -51.12
N ARG A 588 7.62 68.09 -52.27
CA ARG A 588 7.77 69.13 -53.31
C ARG A 588 7.24 70.47 -52.84
N GLN A 589 6.16 70.49 -52.06
CA GLN A 589 5.57 71.70 -51.50
C GLN A 589 6.49 72.33 -50.44
N VAL A 590 7.01 71.55 -49.50
CA VAL A 590 7.99 71.99 -48.50
C VAL A 590 9.21 72.64 -49.19
N LYS A 591 9.76 72.02 -50.24
CA LYS A 591 10.87 72.62 -51.00
C LYS A 591 10.52 73.97 -51.63
N LYS A 592 9.28 74.14 -52.13
CA LYS A 592 8.83 75.41 -52.71
C LYS A 592 8.68 76.48 -51.63
N VAL A 593 8.05 76.15 -50.51
CA VAL A 593 7.81 77.08 -49.39
C VAL A 593 9.14 77.49 -48.74
N ILE A 594 10.08 76.55 -48.53
CA ILE A 594 11.44 76.85 -48.07
C ILE A 594 12.15 77.81 -49.04
N LYS A 595 12.02 77.62 -50.35
CA LYS A 595 12.64 78.50 -51.35
C LYS A 595 12.01 79.90 -51.34
N GLN A 596 10.71 80.01 -51.06
CA GLN A 596 10.02 81.28 -50.88
C GLN A 596 10.44 81.97 -49.58
N ALA A 597 10.43 81.26 -48.44
CA ALA A 597 10.89 81.73 -47.14
C ALA A 597 12.35 82.20 -47.17
N LYS A 598 13.23 81.47 -47.88
CA LYS A 598 14.63 81.88 -48.09
C LYS A 598 14.76 83.14 -48.94
N LYS A 599 13.83 83.38 -49.88
CA LYS A 599 13.78 84.62 -50.69
C LYS A 599 13.24 85.81 -49.89
N THR A 600 12.19 85.62 -49.08
CA THR A 600 11.65 86.66 -48.19
C THR A 600 12.64 87.00 -47.09
N TYR A 601 13.30 86.02 -46.48
CA TYR A 601 14.37 86.25 -45.51
C TYR A 601 15.57 86.97 -46.12
N LYS A 602 16.03 86.60 -47.33
CA LYS A 602 17.08 87.36 -48.05
C LYS A 602 16.68 88.79 -48.44
N LYS A 603 15.38 89.08 -48.56
CA LYS A 603 14.86 90.45 -48.78
C LYS A 603 14.82 91.23 -47.47
N ALA A 604 14.32 90.62 -46.39
CA ALA A 604 14.28 91.22 -45.05
C ALA A 604 15.67 91.46 -44.45
N ALA A 605 16.65 90.56 -44.71
CA ALA A 605 18.03 90.70 -44.25
C ALA A 605 18.83 91.82 -44.95
N LYS A 606 18.23 92.53 -45.93
CA LYS A 606 18.81 93.73 -46.56
C LYS A 606 18.25 95.05 -46.00
N GLU A 607 17.29 94.98 -45.07
CA GLU A 607 16.64 96.13 -44.43
C GLU A 607 16.39 95.81 -42.95
N SER A 608 17.45 95.79 -42.13
CA SER A 608 17.36 96.09 -40.68
C SER A 608 18.74 95.99 -40.00
N GLN A 609 19.28 97.16 -39.66
CA GLN A 609 20.39 97.43 -38.75
C GLN A 609 19.81 98.24 -37.57
N GLY A 610 20.09 97.86 -36.32
CA GLY A 610 19.87 98.62 -35.06
C GLY A 610 18.55 98.31 -34.32
N ASP A 611 18.56 97.59 -33.19
CA ASP A 611 18.77 98.02 -31.77
C ASP A 611 17.59 98.85 -31.20
N GLY A 612 17.04 98.65 -29.99
CA GLY A 612 17.28 97.77 -28.85
C GLY A 612 16.21 98.06 -27.76
N VAL A 613 16.03 97.21 -26.73
CA VAL A 613 16.39 97.42 -25.30
C VAL A 613 15.11 97.38 -24.42
N GLN A 614 15.08 96.51 -23.38
CA GLN A 614 14.79 96.82 -21.95
C GLN A 614 14.59 95.55 -21.08
N GLN A 615 15.53 95.33 -20.16
CA GLN A 615 15.48 94.50 -18.92
C GLN A 615 14.67 95.24 -17.82
N PRO A 616 14.66 94.87 -16.50
CA PRO A 616 14.90 93.62 -15.73
C PRO A 616 13.66 93.27 -14.85
N VAL A 617 13.61 92.24 -13.98
CA VAL A 617 13.86 92.25 -12.51
C VAL A 617 13.29 90.89 -12.02
N ASN A 618 14.06 89.88 -11.64
CA ASN A 618 14.76 89.63 -10.35
C ASN A 618 13.84 89.67 -9.10
N ASP A 619 13.13 88.56 -8.85
CA ASP A 619 12.60 88.16 -7.53
C ASP A 619 12.55 86.62 -7.34
N HIS A 620 12.67 85.82 -8.40
CA HIS A 620 12.61 84.35 -8.30
C HIS A 620 13.87 83.69 -7.71
N ALA A 621 15.02 84.36 -7.68
CA ALA A 621 16.25 83.75 -7.17
C ALA A 621 16.21 83.51 -5.65
N GLU A 622 15.58 84.42 -4.89
CA GLU A 622 15.46 84.31 -3.44
C GLU A 622 14.36 83.30 -3.04
N GLU A 623 13.26 83.26 -3.79
CA GLU A 623 12.19 82.27 -3.64
C GLU A 623 12.66 80.85 -4.00
N LEU A 624 13.46 80.71 -5.05
CA LEU A 624 14.02 79.43 -5.50
C LEU A 624 15.14 78.94 -4.57
N ALA A 625 15.94 79.85 -3.98
CA ALA A 625 16.87 79.51 -2.91
C ALA A 625 16.15 79.06 -1.63
N LYS A 626 15.04 79.73 -1.27
CA LYS A 626 14.21 79.38 -0.10
C LYS A 626 13.54 78.01 -0.30
N LEU A 627 12.94 77.76 -1.46
CA LEU A 627 12.30 76.48 -1.77
C LEU A 627 13.32 75.33 -1.86
N LYS A 628 14.55 75.58 -2.34
CA LYS A 628 15.63 74.57 -2.33
C LYS A 628 16.10 74.25 -0.91
N ALA A 629 16.21 75.26 -0.03
CA ALA A 629 16.55 75.05 1.37
C ALA A 629 15.45 74.28 2.13
N GLU A 630 14.18 74.61 1.88
CA GLU A 630 13.01 73.95 2.47
C GLU A 630 12.87 72.50 1.97
N LEU A 631 13.17 72.24 0.69
CA LEU A 631 13.26 70.89 0.14
C LEU A 631 14.33 70.05 0.83
N GLU A 632 15.51 70.62 1.09
CA GLU A 632 16.59 69.91 1.78
C GLU A 632 16.22 69.58 3.22
N GLU A 633 15.53 70.47 3.92
CA GLU A 633 15.05 70.25 5.30
C GLU A 633 13.95 69.17 5.35
N VAL A 634 12.97 69.23 4.43
CA VAL A 634 11.90 68.23 4.31
C VAL A 634 12.47 66.86 3.94
N SER A 635 13.48 66.79 3.07
CA SER A 635 14.14 65.53 2.72
C SER A 635 14.90 64.94 3.91
N LYS A 636 15.62 65.76 4.71
CA LYS A 636 16.27 65.31 5.95
C LYS A 636 15.26 64.81 6.98
N LYS A 637 14.15 65.53 7.20
CA LYS A 637 13.06 65.10 8.09
C LYS A 637 12.41 63.81 7.62
N LYS A 638 12.24 63.61 6.30
CA LYS A 638 11.70 62.38 5.73
C LYS A 638 12.61 61.18 5.99
N VAL A 639 13.92 61.35 5.81
CA VAL A 639 14.90 60.29 6.11
C VAL A 639 14.90 59.97 7.60
N ALA A 640 14.94 60.97 8.48
CA ALA A 640 14.87 60.76 9.93
C ALA A 640 13.55 60.09 10.37
N ALA A 641 12.40 60.46 9.80
CA ALA A 641 11.12 59.83 10.08
C ALA A 641 11.05 58.39 9.52
N SER A 642 11.72 58.11 8.40
CA SER A 642 11.84 56.75 7.86
C SER A 642 12.75 55.88 8.73
N ASP A 643 13.85 56.43 9.23
CA ASP A 643 14.81 55.74 10.10
C ASP A 643 14.24 55.52 11.50
N ALA A 644 13.32 56.37 11.94
CA ALA A 644 12.54 56.22 13.18
C ALA A 644 11.26 55.37 13.03
N GLU A 645 11.05 54.74 11.86
CA GLU A 645 9.87 53.91 11.53
C GLU A 645 8.51 54.64 11.63
N GLU A 646 8.48 55.97 11.54
CA GLU A 646 7.26 56.78 11.55
C GLU A 646 6.65 56.90 10.13
N TYR A 647 6.19 55.77 9.58
CA TYR A 647 5.78 55.64 8.17
C TYR A 647 4.67 56.60 7.72
N LYS A 648 3.76 57.02 8.61
CA LYS A 648 2.73 58.01 8.29
C LYS A 648 3.33 59.41 8.10
N GLU A 649 4.28 59.78 8.95
CA GLU A 649 5.03 61.04 8.91
C GLU A 649 5.87 61.08 7.62
N ALA A 650 6.63 60.00 7.35
CA ALA A 650 7.46 59.88 6.15
C ALA A 650 6.64 59.95 4.85
N LYS A 651 5.42 59.37 4.83
CA LYS A 651 4.52 59.46 3.67
C LYS A 651 3.99 60.88 3.45
N ARG A 652 3.68 61.62 4.53
CA ARG A 652 3.28 63.03 4.45
C ARG A 652 4.42 63.90 3.91
N LEU A 653 5.62 63.75 4.46
CA LEU A 653 6.81 64.48 4.04
C LEU A 653 7.21 64.17 2.60
N LYS A 654 6.99 62.94 2.11
CA LYS A 654 7.19 62.59 0.69
C LYS A 654 6.25 63.34 -0.26
N GLN A 655 5.00 63.56 0.16
CA GLN A 655 4.05 64.35 -0.65
C GLN A 655 4.43 65.83 -0.67
N GLU A 656 4.94 66.34 0.45
CA GLU A 656 5.42 67.71 0.59
C GLU A 656 6.70 67.95 -0.25
N GLU A 657 7.65 67.01 -0.21
CA GLU A 657 8.85 66.99 -1.06
C GLU A 657 8.50 67.04 -2.56
N SER A 658 7.52 66.26 -3.00
CA SER A 658 7.06 66.27 -4.40
C SER A 658 6.41 67.58 -4.81
N LYS A 659 5.68 68.24 -3.91
CA LYS A 659 5.08 69.57 -4.17
C LYS A 659 6.14 70.66 -4.28
N LEU A 660 7.14 70.65 -3.40
CA LEU A 660 8.27 71.59 -3.46
C LEU A 660 9.10 71.39 -4.74
N GLN A 661 9.34 70.14 -5.17
CA GLN A 661 9.98 69.86 -6.46
C GLN A 661 9.16 70.38 -7.66
N GLU A 662 7.84 70.24 -7.61
CA GLU A 662 6.97 70.77 -8.66
C GLU A 662 6.98 72.31 -8.70
N GLN A 663 7.04 72.97 -7.54
CA GLN A 663 7.17 74.43 -7.45
C GLN A 663 8.54 74.92 -7.94
N ILE A 664 9.63 74.25 -7.57
CA ILE A 664 10.99 74.59 -8.05
C ILE A 664 11.06 74.44 -9.58
N SER A 665 10.55 73.35 -10.14
CA SER A 665 10.58 73.13 -11.59
C SER A 665 9.73 74.14 -12.38
N LYS A 666 8.66 74.69 -11.78
CA LYS A 666 7.88 75.80 -12.38
C LYS A 666 8.60 77.15 -12.33
N LEU A 667 9.54 77.33 -11.40
CA LEU A 667 10.35 78.55 -11.27
C LEU A 667 11.70 78.48 -12.02
N GLU A 668 12.12 77.29 -12.45
CA GLU A 668 13.31 77.05 -13.30
C GLU A 668 13.01 77.06 -14.82
N LEU A 669 11.73 77.01 -15.22
CA LEU A 669 11.23 77.14 -16.60
C LEU A 669 10.91 78.61 -16.93
#